data_AF-A0A255TEV4-F1
#
_entry.id   AF-A0A255TEV4-F1
#
_cell.length_a   1.000
_cell.length_b   1.000
_cell.length_c   1.000
_cell.angle_alpha   90.00
_cell.angle_beta   90.00
_cell.angle_gamma   90.00
#
_symmetry.space_group_name_H-M   'P 1'
#
loop_
_entity.id
_entity.type
_entity.pdbx_description
1 polymer ?
#
loop_
_entity_poly.entity_id
_entity_poly.type
_entity_poly.pdbx_seq_one_letter_code
_entity_poly.pdbx_strand_id
1 'polypeptide(L)'
;MQYPLISEYIEAIRSAEDNFDKLTNLRPELDANGNPVMSSGNFAVVFKMKDIETGKMYAVKCFTRVQEEREERYREIIRVLDEIKSPYFVSTHYYDKELFVDTSQSDETEFPVLIMDWVEGYPVDQFIQDNISNKYRLQLLTYNFCQLGVWLLSQQIAHGDLKPDNIIVREDFSLVLVDYDGMYVPAFDGKSALENGSPDFQHPNRSISTFNRNIDDFSIALIALSLKSVALSPTLYEKSRSNALITSARDYADLSKSDTLVSLLALSNNKDFAQLFSSFILAYSNKELYPKFHTLIAIEEPLRSNVTDDDIENSFTDELGIRFSNDRKRLIKFPEKLAVKQYEVPSGIEVICDWAFSKKSKCGIIGIDYPNAIILPESLRMIGFAAFGCLPISTMIIPENVEYIEDYAFAGSESLKEIKLSSNCNYLGKHAFYNCMNLIDVYLPQKIEIIEEGLFCGCESLEKIYIPDKVRSIKEAAFQGCLSLKKIRFPKNIESIGKDALRNCAKQSSYNTYKHNTFYERKMYSEFAGYQPTDILTIVTECERTVFSNVIASKNSPYLMFEKSVQLELFYHQKWNLKDKRKFSEEELNAVLYAIVVKTDYGYSVEFHMKSGGRTYIPLSYDSTIQEGDIIHLDKAYVLTLSKLGEKDLYRVEYKES
;
A
#
# COMPACT_ATOMS: atom_id res chain seq x y z
N MET A 1 -35.76 26.05 20.36
CA MET A 1 -34.55 25.50 21.00
C MET A 1 -33.33 26.02 20.25
N GLN A 2 -32.35 26.65 20.91
CA GLN A 2 -31.01 26.82 20.34
C GLN A 2 -30.15 25.69 20.91
N TYR A 3 -29.31 25.08 20.08
CA TYR A 3 -28.48 23.95 20.49
C TYR A 3 -27.16 24.44 21.13
N PRO A 4 -26.54 23.64 22.01
CA PRO A 4 -25.30 24.01 22.69
C PRO A 4 -24.12 24.20 21.73
N LEU A 5 -23.16 24.99 22.18
CA LEU A 5 -21.88 25.13 21.51
C LEU A 5 -21.06 23.83 21.63
N ILE A 6 -20.16 23.61 20.67
CA ILE A 6 -19.26 22.43 20.70
C ILE A 6 -18.45 22.39 22.01
N SER A 7 -17.99 23.53 22.52
CA SER A 7 -17.28 23.61 23.80
C SER A 7 -18.14 23.16 24.99
N GLU A 8 -19.43 23.52 25.00
CA GLU A 8 -20.38 23.12 26.06
C GLU A 8 -20.64 21.61 26.00
N TYR A 9 -20.76 21.05 24.79
CA TYR A 9 -20.83 19.59 24.61
C TYR A 9 -19.57 18.87 25.11
N ILE A 10 -18.38 19.41 24.84
CA ILE A 10 -17.12 18.82 25.33
C ILE A 10 -17.10 18.78 26.86
N GLU A 11 -17.54 19.85 27.52
CA GLU A 11 -17.62 19.91 28.98
C GLU A 11 -18.62 18.89 29.53
N ALA A 12 -19.81 18.79 28.92
CA ALA A 12 -20.81 17.81 29.30
C ALA A 12 -20.30 16.37 29.15
N ILE A 13 -19.65 16.06 28.02
CA ILE A 13 -19.11 14.73 27.71
C ILE A 13 -17.94 14.34 28.62
N ARG A 14 -17.14 15.30 29.11
CA ARG A 14 -16.09 15.02 30.10
C ARG A 14 -16.64 14.47 31.42
N SER A 15 -17.88 14.82 31.76
CA SER A 15 -18.58 14.36 32.96
C SER A 15 -19.78 13.49 32.58
N ALA A 16 -19.58 12.61 31.60
CA ALA A 16 -20.63 11.76 31.01
C ALA A 16 -21.41 10.93 32.06
N GLU A 17 -20.77 10.51 33.14
CA GLU A 17 -21.39 9.82 34.27
C GLU A 17 -22.59 10.54 34.88
N ASP A 18 -22.50 11.86 34.97
CA ASP A 18 -23.48 12.71 35.64
C ASP A 18 -24.44 13.36 34.65
N ASN A 19 -24.03 13.44 33.38
CA ASN A 19 -24.73 14.18 32.33
C ASN A 19 -25.53 13.29 31.36
N PHE A 20 -25.39 11.97 31.38
CA PHE A 20 -26.29 11.07 30.65
C PHE A 20 -27.44 10.57 31.55
N ASP A 21 -28.67 10.51 31.03
CA ASP A 21 -29.81 9.95 31.77
C ASP A 21 -29.78 8.41 31.80
N LYS A 22 -29.78 7.78 30.62
CA LYS A 22 -29.83 6.31 30.47
C LYS A 22 -28.47 5.73 30.13
N LEU A 23 -27.63 6.50 29.44
CA LEU A 23 -26.31 6.10 28.97
C LEU A 23 -25.18 6.39 29.98
N THR A 24 -25.48 6.35 31.28
CA THR A 24 -24.56 6.68 32.39
C THR A 24 -23.29 5.83 32.44
N ASN A 25 -23.27 4.69 31.74
CA ASN A 25 -22.11 3.80 31.63
C ASN A 25 -21.11 4.22 30.53
N LEU A 26 -21.44 5.21 29.69
CA LEU A 26 -20.53 5.67 28.65
C LEU A 26 -19.46 6.61 29.21
N ARG A 27 -18.22 6.44 28.76
CA ARG A 27 -17.11 7.36 29.02
C ARG A 27 -16.44 7.78 27.71
N PRO A 28 -16.02 9.04 27.56
CA PRO A 28 -15.31 9.45 26.35
C PRO A 28 -13.95 8.74 26.24
N GLU A 29 -13.61 8.33 25.02
CA GLU A 29 -12.23 8.03 24.71
C GLU A 29 -11.45 9.34 24.63
N LEU A 30 -10.26 9.37 25.23
CA LEU A 30 -9.45 10.58 25.32
C LEU A 30 -8.21 10.47 24.42
N ASP A 31 -7.87 11.56 23.75
CA ASP A 31 -6.63 11.68 23.00
C ASP A 31 -5.40 11.79 23.94
N ALA A 32 -4.21 11.85 23.35
CA ALA A 32 -2.95 11.98 24.11
C ALA A 32 -2.86 13.25 24.97
N ASN A 33 -3.70 14.25 24.72
CA ASN A 33 -3.77 15.51 25.46
C ASN A 33 -4.89 15.50 26.52
N GLY A 34 -5.63 14.40 26.66
CA GLY A 34 -6.74 14.28 27.61
C GLY A 34 -8.02 14.98 27.14
N ASN A 35 -8.18 15.22 25.84
CA ASN A 35 -9.42 15.74 25.25
C ASN A 35 -10.27 14.59 24.69
N PRO A 36 -11.61 14.68 24.76
CA PRO A 36 -12.48 13.71 24.08
C PRO A 36 -12.14 13.59 22.59
N VAL A 37 -11.98 12.36 22.12
CA VAL A 37 -11.83 12.04 20.70
C VAL A 37 -13.16 12.35 20.02
N MET A 38 -13.14 13.28 19.08
CA MET A 38 -14.34 13.75 18.39
C MET A 38 -14.08 14.16 16.94
N SER A 39 -15.14 14.14 16.15
CA SER A 39 -15.19 14.76 14.82
C SER A 39 -16.34 15.77 14.79
N SER A 40 -16.10 16.96 14.25
CA SER A 40 -17.13 17.99 14.12
C SER A 40 -17.50 18.22 12.66
N GLY A 41 -18.82 18.29 12.41
CA GLY A 41 -19.40 18.68 11.14
C GLY A 41 -20.22 19.95 11.26
N ASN A 42 -20.88 20.33 10.17
CA ASN A 42 -21.71 21.55 10.14
C ASN A 42 -22.94 21.50 11.05
N PHE A 43 -23.42 20.30 11.39
CA PHE A 43 -24.71 20.07 12.05
C PHE A 43 -24.63 19.26 13.34
N ALA A 44 -23.47 18.66 13.63
CA ALA A 44 -23.28 17.85 14.80
C ALA A 44 -21.79 17.74 15.15
N VAL A 45 -21.53 17.34 16.39
CA VAL A 45 -20.25 16.82 16.85
C VAL A 45 -20.44 15.36 17.26
N VAL A 46 -19.54 14.48 16.83
CA VAL A 46 -19.58 13.05 17.12
C VAL A 46 -18.43 12.72 18.06
N PHE A 47 -18.74 12.15 19.22
CA PHE A 47 -17.77 11.71 20.22
C PHE A 47 -17.57 10.20 20.16
N LYS A 48 -16.32 9.75 20.27
CA LYS A 48 -16.00 8.34 20.47
C LYS A 48 -16.14 8.01 21.96
N MET A 49 -17.08 7.13 22.29
CA MET A 49 -17.45 6.78 23.65
C MET A 49 -17.26 5.28 23.87
N LYS A 50 -16.88 4.89 25.08
CA LYS A 50 -16.73 3.50 25.51
C LYS A 50 -17.74 3.19 26.59
N ASP A 51 -18.50 2.11 26.41
CA ASP A 51 -19.26 1.51 27.49
C ASP A 51 -18.30 0.76 28.42
N ILE A 52 -18.26 1.18 29.69
CA ILE A 52 -17.33 0.62 30.68
C ILE A 52 -17.72 -0.78 31.17
N GLU A 53 -18.99 -1.19 31.00
CA GLU A 53 -19.45 -2.52 31.40
C GLU A 53 -19.13 -3.56 30.33
N THR A 54 -19.44 -3.24 29.07
CA THR A 54 -19.28 -4.17 27.94
C THR A 54 -17.94 -4.01 27.22
N GLY A 55 -17.28 -2.86 27.38
CA GLY A 55 -16.09 -2.49 26.62
C GLY A 55 -16.36 -2.08 25.17
N LYS A 56 -17.63 -2.08 24.72
CA LYS A 56 -18.02 -1.74 23.35
C LYS A 56 -17.86 -0.24 23.09
N MET A 57 -17.46 0.09 21.87
CA MET A 57 -17.24 1.47 21.43
C MET A 57 -18.46 1.97 20.65
N TYR A 58 -18.82 3.23 20.87
CA TYR A 58 -19.95 3.91 20.26
C TYR A 58 -19.54 5.28 19.72
N ALA A 59 -20.20 5.69 18.64
CA ALA A 59 -20.24 7.07 18.19
C ALA A 59 -21.49 7.74 18.79
N VAL A 60 -21.31 8.80 19.58
CA VAL A 60 -22.41 9.61 20.11
C VAL A 60 -22.44 10.94 19.35
N LYS A 61 -23.45 11.10 18.50
CA LYS A 61 -23.69 12.30 17.68
C LYS A 61 -24.59 13.27 18.46
N CYS A 62 -24.02 14.41 18.81
CA CYS A 62 -24.70 15.54 19.46
C CYS A 62 -24.95 16.63 18.43
N PHE A 63 -26.20 17.05 18.27
CA PHE A 63 -26.58 18.00 17.23
C PHE A 63 -26.26 19.45 17.62
N THR A 64 -25.87 20.29 16.67
CA THR A 64 -25.47 21.70 16.93
C THR A 64 -26.44 22.71 16.32
N ARG A 65 -27.50 22.24 15.65
CA ARG A 65 -28.53 23.08 15.01
C ARG A 65 -29.90 22.43 15.10
N VAL A 66 -30.95 23.24 15.00
CA VAL A 66 -32.33 22.77 14.84
C VAL A 66 -32.55 22.33 13.39
N GLN A 67 -33.21 21.18 13.22
CA GLN A 67 -33.81 20.76 11.95
C GLN A 67 -35.24 20.29 12.25
N GLU A 68 -36.21 20.77 11.46
CA GLU A 68 -37.60 20.34 11.57
C GLU A 68 -37.74 18.83 11.26
N GLU A 69 -38.63 18.15 11.97
CA GLU A 69 -38.93 16.71 11.79
C GLU A 69 -37.74 15.74 11.98
N ARG A 70 -36.58 16.17 12.49
CA ARG A 70 -35.39 15.31 12.66
C ARG A 70 -35.70 14.02 13.43
N GLU A 71 -36.38 14.15 14.57
CA GLU A 71 -36.76 13.04 15.43
C GLU A 71 -37.62 12.00 14.69
N GLU A 72 -38.70 12.45 14.06
CA GLU A 72 -39.61 11.59 13.29
C GLU A 72 -38.86 10.89 12.14
N ARG A 73 -37.98 11.62 11.45
CA ARG A 73 -37.16 11.05 10.37
C ARG A 73 -36.21 9.98 10.86
N TYR A 74 -35.46 10.23 11.93
CA TYR A 74 -34.54 9.23 12.47
C TYR A 74 -35.27 7.97 12.94
N ARG A 75 -36.45 8.11 13.57
CA ARG A 75 -37.26 6.94 13.96
C ARG A 75 -37.69 6.10 12.76
N GLU A 76 -38.14 6.73 11.68
CA GLU A 76 -38.52 6.01 10.45
C GLU A 76 -37.30 5.38 9.74
N ILE A 77 -36.16 6.08 9.69
CA ILE A 77 -34.90 5.55 9.14
C ILE A 77 -34.47 4.31 9.92
N ILE A 78 -34.40 4.40 11.25
CA ILE A 78 -33.98 3.29 12.13
C ILE A 78 -34.92 2.10 11.95
N ARG A 79 -36.25 2.32 11.93
CA ARG A 79 -37.23 1.25 11.72
C ARG A 79 -36.97 0.48 10.43
N VAL A 80 -36.74 1.20 9.32
CA VAL A 80 -36.51 0.59 8.01
C VAL A 80 -35.16 -0.14 7.96
N LEU A 81 -34.11 0.43 8.58
CA LEU A 81 -32.79 -0.20 8.62
C LEU A 81 -32.78 -1.51 9.43
N ASP A 82 -33.50 -1.55 10.55
CA ASP A 82 -33.64 -2.77 11.37
C ASP A 82 -34.36 -3.90 10.61
N GLU A 83 -35.26 -3.57 9.69
CA GLU A 83 -35.96 -4.54 8.83
C GLU A 83 -35.07 -5.08 7.70
N ILE A 84 -34.18 -4.26 7.12
CA ILE A 84 -33.44 -4.58 5.89
C ILE A 84 -32.22 -5.50 6.10
N LYS A 85 -31.75 -5.73 7.35
CA LYS A 85 -30.59 -6.57 7.71
C LYS A 85 -29.43 -6.50 6.69
N SER A 86 -28.57 -5.50 6.85
CA SER A 86 -27.48 -5.21 5.91
C SER A 86 -26.12 -5.20 6.62
N PRO A 87 -25.04 -5.68 5.97
CA PRO A 87 -23.68 -5.50 6.46
C PRO A 87 -23.18 -4.06 6.31
N TYR A 88 -23.87 -3.22 5.53
CA TYR A 88 -23.43 -1.85 5.21
C TYR A 88 -23.89 -0.80 6.21
N PHE A 89 -24.79 -1.13 7.14
CA PHE A 89 -25.34 -0.19 8.13
C PHE A 89 -25.01 -0.63 9.55
N VAL A 90 -24.90 0.33 10.46
CA VAL A 90 -24.68 0.07 11.88
C VAL A 90 -25.94 0.24 12.70
N SER A 91 -26.01 -0.51 13.80
CA SER A 91 -27.06 -0.34 14.78
C SER A 91 -27.06 1.10 15.30
N THR A 92 -28.25 1.71 15.30
CA THR A 92 -28.43 3.14 15.53
C THR A 92 -29.66 3.37 16.39
N HIS A 93 -29.54 4.20 17.43
CA HIS A 93 -30.64 4.54 18.33
C HIS A 93 -30.71 6.05 18.55
N TYR A 94 -31.92 6.59 18.55
CA TYR A 94 -32.18 8.01 18.80
C TYR A 94 -32.79 8.18 20.19
N TYR A 95 -32.23 9.09 20.99
CA TYR A 95 -32.78 9.48 22.29
C TYR A 95 -33.15 10.95 22.28
N ASP A 96 -34.39 11.27 22.66
CA ASP A 96 -34.93 12.64 22.54
C ASP A 96 -34.37 13.60 23.60
N LYS A 97 -34.15 13.10 24.82
CA LYS A 97 -33.70 13.83 26.01
C LYS A 97 -32.77 12.92 26.78
N GLU A 98 -31.48 13.03 26.52
CA GLU A 98 -30.50 12.05 27.02
C GLU A 98 -29.24 12.69 27.56
N LEU A 99 -28.76 13.76 26.93
CA LEU A 99 -27.57 14.47 27.38
C LEU A 99 -27.96 15.79 28.04
N PHE A 100 -27.64 15.92 29.31
CA PHE A 100 -27.73 17.16 30.06
C PHE A 100 -26.55 18.07 29.70
N VAL A 101 -26.84 19.28 29.25
CA VAL A 101 -25.82 20.29 28.91
C VAL A 101 -26.24 21.63 29.50
N ASP A 102 -25.38 22.19 30.35
CA ASP A 102 -25.53 23.58 30.80
C ASP A 102 -25.10 24.50 29.66
N THR A 103 -26.08 25.07 28.96
CA THR A 103 -25.83 25.89 27.77
C THR A 103 -26.20 27.35 28.00
N SER A 104 -25.33 28.23 27.53
CA SER A 104 -25.60 29.67 27.46
C SER A 104 -26.62 30.05 26.38
N GLN A 105 -27.01 29.11 25.51
CA GLN A 105 -27.82 29.38 24.32
C GLN A 105 -29.33 29.30 24.56
N SER A 106 -29.80 28.57 25.59
CA SER A 106 -31.23 28.42 25.86
C SER A 106 -31.51 27.95 27.29
N ASP A 107 -32.76 28.09 27.74
CA ASP A 107 -33.23 27.55 29.03
C ASP A 107 -33.43 26.01 29.01
N GLU A 108 -33.28 25.36 27.85
CA GLU A 108 -33.34 23.90 27.77
C GLU A 108 -32.01 23.28 28.21
N THR A 109 -32.10 22.25 29.05
CA THR A 109 -30.94 21.59 29.64
C THR A 109 -30.75 20.16 29.13
N GLU A 110 -31.76 19.58 28.48
CA GLU A 110 -31.76 18.19 27.98
C GLU A 110 -31.74 18.21 26.45
N PHE A 111 -30.75 17.54 25.86
CA PHE A 111 -30.55 17.52 24.42
C PHE A 111 -30.62 16.09 23.87
N PRO A 112 -31.10 15.94 22.62
CA PRO A 112 -31.14 14.65 21.97
C PRO A 112 -29.74 14.19 21.56
N VAL A 113 -29.54 12.87 21.56
CA VAL A 113 -28.33 12.24 21.02
C VAL A 113 -28.71 11.07 20.12
N LEU A 114 -27.91 10.87 19.08
CA LEU A 114 -27.96 9.67 18.26
C LEU A 114 -26.73 8.82 18.60
N ILE A 115 -26.95 7.56 19.01
CA ILE A 115 -25.87 6.61 19.27
C ILE A 115 -25.79 5.61 18.12
N MET A 116 -24.57 5.33 17.68
CA MET A 116 -24.26 4.35 16.64
C MET A 116 -23.11 3.45 17.12
N ASP A 117 -23.08 2.20 16.67
CA ASP A 117 -21.90 1.36 16.88
C ASP A 117 -20.67 2.03 16.24
N TRP A 118 -19.57 2.15 16.99
CA TRP A 118 -18.34 2.70 16.44
C TRP A 118 -17.77 1.74 15.39
N VAL A 119 -17.44 2.27 14.21
CA VAL A 119 -16.83 1.51 13.13
C VAL A 119 -15.33 1.78 13.14
N GLU A 120 -14.53 0.75 13.42
CA GLU A 120 -13.09 0.84 13.21
C GLU A 120 -12.78 0.75 11.72
N GLY A 121 -12.00 1.71 11.21
CA GLY A 121 -11.67 1.83 9.81
C GLY A 121 -11.32 3.26 9.42
N TYR A 122 -11.20 3.48 8.11
CA TYR A 122 -10.84 4.78 7.55
C TYR A 122 -11.89 5.23 6.53
N PRO A 123 -12.22 6.51 6.48
CA PRO A 123 -12.93 7.07 5.34
C PRO A 123 -12.22 6.75 4.02
N VAL A 124 -12.98 6.67 2.93
CA VAL A 124 -12.46 6.22 1.60
C VAL A 124 -11.28 7.06 1.12
N ASP A 125 -11.30 8.38 1.34
CA ASP A 125 -10.22 9.28 0.94
C ASP A 125 -8.90 8.99 1.66
N GLN A 126 -8.95 8.80 2.99
CA GLN A 126 -7.80 8.41 3.80
C GLN A 126 -7.29 7.03 3.37
N PHE A 127 -8.20 6.07 3.15
CA PHE A 127 -7.81 4.74 2.68
C PHE A 127 -7.07 4.80 1.33
N ILE A 128 -7.53 5.61 0.37
CA ILE A 128 -6.85 5.79 -0.92
C ILE A 128 -5.45 6.36 -0.72
N GLN A 129 -5.30 7.38 0.14
CA GLN A 129 -4.00 7.99 0.43
C GLN A 129 -3.00 6.99 0.99
N ASP A 130 -3.44 6.16 1.94
CA ASP A 130 -2.59 5.18 2.61
C ASP A 130 -2.21 3.98 1.71
N ASN A 131 -2.98 3.74 0.63
CA ASN A 131 -2.82 2.60 -0.26
C ASN A 131 -2.57 3.02 -1.72
N ILE A 132 -2.16 4.26 -1.99
CA ILE A 132 -2.05 4.81 -3.35
C ILE A 132 -1.07 4.03 -4.24
N SER A 133 -0.05 3.41 -3.65
CA SER A 133 0.93 2.53 -4.31
C SER A 133 0.43 1.10 -4.52
N ASN A 134 -0.56 0.65 -3.75
CA ASN A 134 -1.12 -0.69 -3.83
C ASN A 134 -2.35 -0.70 -4.74
N LYS A 135 -2.09 -0.85 -6.05
CA LYS A 135 -3.15 -0.92 -7.07
C LYS A 135 -4.18 -2.02 -6.80
N TYR A 136 -3.77 -3.15 -6.24
CA TYR A 136 -4.68 -4.23 -5.91
C TYR A 136 -5.69 -3.81 -4.84
N ARG A 137 -5.23 -3.19 -3.74
CA ARG A 137 -6.12 -2.70 -2.69
C ARG A 137 -7.10 -1.65 -3.20
N LEU A 138 -6.68 -0.78 -4.11
CA LEU A 138 -7.55 0.19 -4.78
C LEU A 138 -8.59 -0.50 -5.69
N GLN A 139 -8.21 -1.58 -6.39
CA GLN A 139 -9.14 -2.39 -7.17
C GLN A 139 -10.16 -3.11 -6.27
N LEU A 140 -9.73 -3.65 -5.13
CA LEU A 140 -10.61 -4.31 -4.17
C LEU A 140 -11.60 -3.32 -3.53
N LEU A 141 -11.13 -2.12 -3.16
CA LEU A 141 -12.01 -1.02 -2.73
C LEU A 141 -13.05 -0.68 -3.81
N THR A 142 -12.62 -0.56 -5.07
CA THR A 142 -13.52 -0.26 -6.20
C THR A 142 -14.58 -1.36 -6.33
N TYR A 143 -14.19 -2.62 -6.26
CA TYR A 143 -15.09 -3.77 -6.33
C TYR A 143 -16.10 -3.76 -5.19
N ASN A 144 -15.64 -3.63 -3.94
CA ASN A 144 -16.51 -3.61 -2.76
C ASN A 144 -17.48 -2.42 -2.79
N PHE A 145 -17.04 -1.26 -3.28
CA PHE A 145 -17.92 -0.11 -3.49
C PHE A 145 -18.96 -0.39 -4.58
N CYS A 146 -18.59 -1.05 -5.67
CA CYS A 146 -19.54 -1.45 -6.70
C CYS A 146 -20.57 -2.46 -6.16
N GLN A 147 -20.17 -3.41 -5.30
CA GLN A 147 -21.10 -4.33 -4.63
C GLN A 147 -22.07 -3.58 -3.71
N LEU A 148 -21.57 -2.63 -2.91
CA LEU A 148 -22.42 -1.74 -2.10
C LEU A 148 -23.39 -0.96 -2.98
N GLY A 149 -22.92 -0.40 -4.11
CA GLY A 149 -23.74 0.34 -5.05
C GLY A 149 -24.83 -0.51 -5.69
N VAL A 150 -24.48 -1.73 -6.15
CA VAL A 150 -25.45 -2.71 -6.67
C VAL A 150 -26.51 -3.02 -5.61
N TRP A 151 -26.08 -3.24 -4.37
CA TRP A 151 -26.97 -3.52 -3.25
C TRP A 151 -27.90 -2.34 -2.97
N LEU A 152 -27.39 -1.13 -2.78
CA LEU A 152 -28.20 0.08 -2.54
C LEU A 152 -29.22 0.32 -3.66
N LEU A 153 -28.79 0.27 -4.92
CA LEU A 153 -29.66 0.47 -6.09
C LEU A 153 -30.75 -0.61 -6.23
N SER A 154 -30.62 -1.75 -5.54
CA SER A 154 -31.65 -2.79 -5.49
C SER A 154 -32.66 -2.59 -4.35
N GLN A 155 -32.38 -1.71 -3.39
CA GLN A 155 -33.27 -1.43 -2.26
C GLN A 155 -34.29 -0.32 -2.59
N GLN A 156 -35.30 -0.16 -1.72
CA GLN A 156 -36.26 0.96 -1.77
C GLN A 156 -35.83 2.13 -0.87
N ILE A 157 -34.52 2.25 -0.60
CA ILE A 157 -33.92 3.29 0.23
C ILE A 157 -32.79 3.96 -0.57
N ALA A 158 -32.41 5.17 -0.15
CA ALA A 158 -31.20 5.84 -0.63
C ALA A 158 -30.56 6.59 0.53
N HIS A 159 -29.23 6.60 0.61
CA HIS A 159 -28.47 7.32 1.62
C HIS A 159 -28.59 8.84 1.46
N GLY A 160 -28.65 9.34 0.23
CA GLY A 160 -28.93 10.75 -0.09
C GLY A 160 -27.79 11.74 0.18
N ASP A 161 -26.65 11.31 0.70
CA ASP A 161 -25.41 12.10 0.79
C ASP A 161 -24.18 11.19 0.69
N LEU A 162 -24.15 10.32 -0.32
CA LEU A 162 -22.99 9.47 -0.56
C LEU A 162 -21.79 10.31 -0.98
N LYS A 163 -20.73 10.22 -0.17
CA LYS A 163 -19.43 10.85 -0.38
C LYS A 163 -18.36 10.02 0.35
N PRO A 164 -17.07 10.17 0.01
CA PRO A 164 -15.98 9.41 0.62
C PRO A 164 -15.98 9.43 2.16
N ASP A 165 -16.31 10.58 2.75
CA ASP A 165 -16.33 10.77 4.21
C ASP A 165 -17.39 9.91 4.92
N ASN A 166 -18.48 9.59 4.23
CA ASN A 166 -19.62 8.82 4.76
C ASN A 166 -19.46 7.32 4.50
N ILE A 167 -18.34 6.89 3.92
CA ILE A 167 -18.06 5.49 3.60
C ILE A 167 -16.79 5.09 4.35
N ILE A 168 -16.94 4.22 5.34
CA ILE A 168 -15.84 3.70 6.14
C ILE A 168 -15.38 2.38 5.55
N VAL A 169 -14.09 2.28 5.25
CA VAL A 169 -13.39 1.07 4.83
C VAL A 169 -12.79 0.41 6.07
N ARG A 170 -13.26 -0.80 6.40
CA ARG A 170 -12.70 -1.61 7.49
C ARG A 170 -11.38 -2.26 7.07
N GLU A 171 -10.64 -2.80 8.04
CA GLU A 171 -9.38 -3.51 7.79
C GLU A 171 -9.55 -4.72 6.86
N ASP A 172 -10.71 -5.38 6.88
CA ASP A 172 -11.07 -6.50 6.00
C ASP A 172 -11.60 -6.07 4.62
N PHE A 173 -11.49 -4.77 4.31
CA PHE A 173 -11.98 -4.11 3.10
C PHE A 173 -13.51 -4.04 2.96
N SER A 174 -14.27 -4.53 3.95
CA SER A 174 -15.72 -4.33 3.96
C SER A 174 -16.05 -2.85 4.17
N LEU A 175 -17.20 -2.44 3.63
CA LEU A 175 -17.65 -1.05 3.64
C LEU A 175 -18.82 -0.86 4.59
N VAL A 176 -18.84 0.27 5.29
CA VAL A 176 -19.93 0.67 6.15
C VAL A 176 -20.29 2.11 5.88
N LEU A 177 -21.59 2.38 5.76
CA LEU A 177 -22.15 3.71 5.60
C LEU A 177 -22.42 4.33 6.97
N VAL A 178 -22.07 5.59 7.10
CA VAL A 178 -22.31 6.43 8.27
C VAL A 178 -22.99 7.73 7.85
N ASP A 179 -23.57 8.44 8.81
CA ASP A 179 -24.29 9.71 8.61
C ASP A 179 -25.59 9.60 7.79
N TYR A 180 -26.67 9.25 8.47
CA TYR A 180 -27.97 8.98 7.84
C TYR A 180 -28.87 10.22 7.68
N ASP A 181 -28.34 11.44 7.86
CA ASP A 181 -29.11 12.69 7.79
C ASP A 181 -29.80 12.88 6.43
N GLY A 182 -29.15 12.47 5.35
CA GLY A 182 -29.65 12.60 3.97
C GLY A 182 -30.62 11.50 3.53
N MET A 183 -30.88 10.50 4.37
CA MET A 183 -31.44 9.23 3.95
C MET A 183 -32.91 9.35 3.53
N TYR A 184 -33.22 8.81 2.35
CA TYR A 184 -34.58 8.55 1.90
C TYR A 184 -35.01 7.14 2.29
N VAL A 185 -36.20 7.04 2.87
CA VAL A 185 -36.94 5.78 3.05
C VAL A 185 -38.37 5.96 2.54
N PRO A 186 -39.11 4.87 2.22
CA PRO A 186 -40.45 4.97 1.62
C PRO A 186 -41.46 5.80 2.43
N ALA A 187 -41.29 5.86 3.75
CA ALA A 187 -42.12 6.69 4.64
C ALA A 187 -42.04 8.20 4.33
N PHE A 188 -41.04 8.64 3.55
CA PHE A 188 -40.85 10.03 3.17
C PHE A 188 -41.37 10.37 1.77
N ASP A 189 -42.12 9.49 1.13
CA ASP A 189 -42.75 9.77 -0.16
C ASP A 189 -43.57 11.08 -0.13
N GLY A 190 -43.26 11.98 -1.07
CA GLY A 190 -43.89 13.29 -1.18
C GLY A 190 -43.35 14.35 -0.21
N LYS A 191 -42.42 14.02 0.70
CA LYS A 191 -41.68 15.00 1.52
C LYS A 191 -40.46 15.53 0.75
N SER A 192 -39.96 16.71 1.16
CA SER A 192 -38.68 17.24 0.68
C SER A 192 -37.51 16.73 1.53
N ALA A 193 -36.31 16.69 0.98
CA ALA A 193 -35.09 16.52 1.75
C ALA A 193 -34.88 17.70 2.72
N LEU A 194 -34.22 17.45 3.85
CA LEU A 194 -33.85 18.53 4.78
C LEU A 194 -32.75 19.42 4.21
N GLU A 195 -31.83 18.82 3.45
CA GLU A 195 -30.67 19.50 2.86
C GLU A 195 -30.40 18.96 1.46
N ASN A 196 -29.69 19.75 0.65
CA ASN A 196 -29.09 19.24 -0.57
C ASN A 196 -27.84 18.43 -0.18
N GLY A 197 -27.59 17.34 -0.89
CA GLY A 197 -26.38 16.55 -0.71
C GLY A 197 -25.12 17.33 -1.07
N SER A 198 -23.98 16.70 -0.82
CA SER A 198 -22.67 17.28 -1.05
C SER A 198 -22.52 17.71 -2.52
N PRO A 199 -22.24 19.00 -2.80
CA PRO A 199 -22.24 19.54 -4.16
C PRO A 199 -21.37 18.78 -5.14
N ASP A 200 -20.25 18.22 -4.66
CA ASP A 200 -19.23 17.47 -5.40
C ASP A 200 -19.61 16.01 -5.72
N PHE A 201 -20.71 15.50 -5.16
CA PHE A 201 -21.17 14.13 -5.36
C PHE A 201 -22.65 14.01 -5.73
N GLN A 202 -23.41 15.10 -5.70
CA GLN A 202 -24.82 15.08 -6.10
C GLN A 202 -25.03 15.40 -7.58
N HIS A 203 -26.14 14.90 -8.14
CA HIS A 203 -26.55 15.24 -9.49
C HIS A 203 -26.75 16.76 -9.66
N PRO A 204 -26.25 17.42 -10.73
CA PRO A 204 -26.29 18.88 -10.87
C PRO A 204 -27.70 19.49 -10.91
N ASN A 205 -28.71 18.71 -11.31
CA ASN A 205 -30.12 19.11 -11.27
C ASN A 205 -30.85 18.75 -9.96
N ARG A 206 -30.15 18.25 -8.92
CA ARG A 206 -30.76 17.91 -7.64
C ARG A 206 -31.23 19.16 -6.89
N SER A 207 -32.38 19.04 -6.27
CA SER A 207 -32.96 20.01 -5.34
C SER A 207 -33.54 19.28 -4.14
N ILE A 208 -33.92 20.02 -3.09
CA ILE A 208 -34.61 19.45 -1.92
C ILE A 208 -35.94 18.77 -2.27
N SER A 209 -36.59 19.14 -3.37
CA SER A 209 -37.80 18.48 -3.87
C SER A 209 -37.51 17.20 -4.67
N THR A 210 -36.25 17.00 -5.06
CA THR A 210 -35.78 15.76 -5.69
C THR A 210 -35.37 14.79 -4.59
N PHE A 211 -36.36 14.29 -3.84
CA PHE A 211 -36.17 13.40 -2.70
C PHE A 211 -36.96 12.11 -2.89
N ASN A 212 -36.30 11.10 -3.44
CA ASN A 212 -36.86 9.80 -3.77
C ASN A 212 -35.78 8.73 -3.70
N ARG A 213 -36.11 7.48 -3.99
CA ARG A 213 -35.16 6.35 -3.94
C ARG A 213 -33.99 6.42 -4.94
N ASN A 214 -34.05 7.29 -5.96
CA ASN A 214 -33.07 7.38 -7.04
C ASN A 214 -32.03 8.50 -6.82
N ILE A 215 -32.06 9.17 -5.67
CA ILE A 215 -31.19 10.33 -5.38
C ILE A 215 -29.69 10.02 -5.36
N ASP A 216 -29.32 8.75 -5.18
CA ASP A 216 -27.93 8.29 -5.13
C ASP A 216 -27.43 7.72 -6.46
N ASP A 217 -28.28 7.56 -7.48
CA ASP A 217 -27.93 6.93 -8.76
C ASP A 217 -26.67 7.56 -9.38
N PHE A 218 -26.64 8.90 -9.38
CA PHE A 218 -25.50 9.67 -9.87
C PHE A 218 -24.27 9.52 -8.98
N SER A 219 -24.43 9.63 -7.65
CA SER A 219 -23.34 9.56 -6.68
C SER A 219 -22.64 8.19 -6.73
N ILE A 220 -23.41 7.11 -6.81
CA ILE A 220 -22.88 5.74 -6.94
C ILE A 220 -22.09 5.60 -8.25
N ALA A 221 -22.64 6.04 -9.37
CA ALA A 221 -21.95 5.94 -10.66
C ALA A 221 -20.66 6.78 -10.70
N LEU A 222 -20.69 7.99 -10.13
CA LEU A 222 -19.55 8.90 -10.06
C LEU A 222 -18.43 8.37 -9.16
N ILE A 223 -18.76 7.90 -7.95
CA ILE A 223 -17.77 7.37 -7.01
C ILE A 223 -17.17 6.07 -7.58
N ALA A 224 -17.98 5.17 -8.16
CA ALA A 224 -17.47 3.94 -8.77
C ALA A 224 -16.50 4.24 -9.93
N LEU A 225 -16.86 5.17 -10.82
CA LEU A 225 -15.98 5.63 -11.90
C LEU A 225 -14.68 6.24 -11.34
N SER A 226 -14.80 7.07 -10.30
CA SER A 226 -13.66 7.73 -9.66
C SER A 226 -12.69 6.71 -9.06
N LEU A 227 -13.19 5.76 -8.28
CA LEU A 227 -12.39 4.71 -7.67
C LEU A 227 -11.70 3.84 -8.74
N LYS A 228 -12.43 3.43 -9.79
CA LYS A 228 -11.82 2.65 -10.89
C LYS A 228 -10.73 3.44 -11.61
N SER A 229 -10.93 4.73 -11.83
CA SER A 229 -9.94 5.60 -12.46
C SER A 229 -8.68 5.71 -11.61
N VAL A 230 -8.82 5.89 -10.30
CA VAL A 230 -7.70 5.93 -9.35
C VAL A 230 -6.98 4.59 -9.28
N ALA A 231 -7.71 3.47 -9.26
CA ALA A 231 -7.11 2.13 -9.27
C ALA A 231 -6.29 1.83 -10.53
N LEU A 232 -6.70 2.36 -11.70
CA LEU A 232 -5.97 2.22 -12.96
C LEU A 232 -4.80 3.20 -13.07
N SER A 233 -4.97 4.43 -12.59
CA SER A 233 -3.99 5.51 -12.65
C SER A 233 -3.99 6.35 -11.38
N PRO A 234 -3.25 5.92 -10.33
CA PRO A 234 -3.22 6.60 -9.02
C PRO A 234 -2.80 8.08 -9.08
N THR A 235 -1.96 8.45 -10.06
CA THR A 235 -1.53 9.84 -10.29
C THR A 235 -2.67 10.83 -10.56
N LEU A 236 -3.87 10.36 -10.90
CA LEU A 236 -5.06 11.20 -11.05
C LEU A 236 -5.51 11.76 -9.69
N TYR A 237 -5.42 10.95 -8.63
CA TYR A 237 -5.81 11.35 -7.29
C TYR A 237 -4.87 12.42 -6.73
N GLU A 238 -3.55 12.23 -6.90
CA GLU A 238 -2.52 13.17 -6.44
C GLU A 238 -2.66 14.58 -7.07
N LYS A 239 -3.18 14.64 -8.30
CA LYS A 239 -3.41 15.91 -9.02
C LYS A 239 -4.69 16.63 -8.60
N SER A 240 -5.70 15.90 -8.12
CA SER A 240 -7.03 16.44 -7.83
C SER A 240 -7.06 17.39 -6.62
N ARG A 241 -6.17 17.18 -5.62
CA ARG A 241 -6.01 18.01 -4.41
C ARG A 241 -7.33 18.47 -3.75
N SER A 242 -8.41 17.71 -3.88
CA SER A 242 -9.76 18.07 -3.42
C SER A 242 -10.43 16.92 -2.69
N ASN A 243 -11.42 17.22 -1.85
CA ASN A 243 -12.28 16.24 -1.18
C ASN A 243 -13.24 15.53 -2.17
N ALA A 244 -13.06 15.73 -3.48
CA ALA A 244 -13.96 15.28 -4.54
C ALA A 244 -13.41 14.07 -5.31
N LEU A 245 -12.51 13.27 -4.70
CA LEU A 245 -11.74 12.22 -5.36
C LEU A 245 -10.96 12.74 -6.57
N ILE A 246 -11.53 12.65 -7.77
CA ILE A 246 -10.91 13.11 -9.03
C ILE A 246 -11.72 14.17 -9.78
N THR A 247 -12.99 14.38 -9.47
CA THR A 247 -13.89 15.32 -10.18
C THR A 247 -14.74 16.10 -9.20
N SER A 248 -15.05 17.35 -9.50
CA SER A 248 -15.82 18.27 -8.64
C SER A 248 -17.14 18.72 -9.29
N ALA A 249 -17.93 19.49 -8.55
CA ALA A 249 -19.15 20.17 -9.05
C ALA A 249 -18.96 20.91 -10.39
N ARG A 250 -17.75 21.41 -10.65
CA ARG A 250 -17.45 22.14 -11.88
C ARG A 250 -17.39 21.23 -13.11
N ASP A 251 -16.97 19.98 -12.93
CA ASP A 251 -16.75 19.04 -14.03
C ASP A 251 -18.06 18.61 -14.70
N TYR A 252 -19.13 18.51 -13.92
CA TYR A 252 -20.45 18.14 -14.41
C TYR A 252 -21.43 19.32 -14.47
N ALA A 253 -20.98 20.55 -14.26
CA ALA A 253 -21.74 21.72 -14.67
C ALA A 253 -21.82 21.82 -16.21
N ASP A 254 -20.76 21.40 -16.90
CA ASP A 254 -20.69 21.28 -18.36
C ASP A 254 -19.63 20.24 -18.74
N LEU A 255 -20.08 19.01 -19.04
CA LEU A 255 -19.18 17.89 -19.37
C LEU A 255 -18.23 18.20 -20.53
N SER A 256 -18.63 19.06 -21.48
CA SER A 256 -17.81 19.42 -22.64
C SER A 256 -16.59 20.28 -22.30
N LYS A 257 -16.55 20.84 -21.09
CA LYS A 257 -15.47 21.70 -20.58
C LYS A 257 -14.63 21.04 -19.49
N SER A 258 -14.91 19.78 -19.13
CA SER A 258 -14.13 19.07 -18.13
C SER A 258 -12.91 18.39 -18.75
N ASP A 259 -11.74 19.03 -18.61
CA ASP A 259 -10.45 18.44 -19.00
C ASP A 259 -10.19 17.12 -18.27
N THR A 260 -10.67 17.01 -17.02
CA THR A 260 -10.57 15.80 -16.20
C THR A 260 -11.33 14.65 -16.85
N LEU A 261 -12.62 14.81 -17.13
CA LEU A 261 -13.44 13.75 -17.73
C LEU A 261 -12.95 13.36 -19.12
N VAL A 262 -12.48 14.33 -19.91
CA VAL A 262 -11.85 14.06 -21.21
C VAL A 262 -10.59 13.22 -21.04
N SER A 263 -9.76 13.53 -20.03
CA SER A 263 -8.53 12.77 -19.75
C SER A 263 -8.82 11.33 -19.33
N LEU A 264 -9.94 11.07 -18.65
CA LEU A 264 -10.35 9.71 -18.27
C LEU A 264 -10.62 8.81 -19.47
N LEU A 265 -10.97 9.36 -20.65
CA LEU A 265 -11.21 8.56 -21.86
C LEU A 265 -9.98 7.76 -22.28
N ALA A 266 -8.77 8.15 -21.87
CA ALA A 266 -7.55 7.37 -22.09
C ALA A 266 -7.59 5.97 -21.43
N LEU A 267 -8.45 5.77 -20.43
CA LEU A 267 -8.64 4.50 -19.71
C LEU A 267 -9.66 3.57 -20.37
N SER A 268 -10.31 3.98 -21.46
CA SER A 268 -11.43 3.27 -22.12
C SER A 268 -11.10 1.87 -22.65
N ASN A 269 -9.81 1.52 -22.74
CA ASN A 269 -9.39 0.16 -23.11
C ASN A 269 -9.69 -0.87 -22.00
N ASN A 270 -9.90 -0.43 -20.76
CA ASN A 270 -10.34 -1.30 -19.67
C ASN A 270 -11.88 -1.45 -19.71
N LYS A 271 -12.35 -2.70 -19.84
CA LYS A 271 -13.78 -3.02 -20.00
C LYS A 271 -14.65 -2.49 -18.86
N ASP A 272 -14.25 -2.73 -17.61
CA ASP A 272 -15.00 -2.27 -16.44
C ASP A 272 -15.04 -0.74 -16.37
N PHE A 273 -13.92 -0.08 -16.67
CA PHE A 273 -13.88 1.38 -16.73
C PHE A 273 -14.85 1.91 -17.81
N ALA A 274 -14.84 1.35 -19.01
CA ALA A 274 -15.74 1.77 -20.09
C ALA A 274 -17.22 1.57 -19.70
N GLN A 275 -17.53 0.48 -18.98
CA GLN A 275 -18.86 0.23 -18.43
C GLN A 275 -19.25 1.28 -17.40
N LEU A 276 -18.41 1.53 -16.38
CA LEU A 276 -18.67 2.51 -15.33
C LEU A 276 -18.76 3.94 -15.88
N PHE A 277 -17.95 4.28 -16.88
CA PHE A 277 -18.04 5.56 -17.59
C PHE A 277 -19.39 5.68 -18.30
N SER A 278 -19.87 4.62 -18.96
CA SER A 278 -21.20 4.61 -19.58
C SER A 278 -22.32 4.75 -18.54
N SER A 279 -22.20 4.07 -17.39
CA SER A 279 -23.13 4.19 -16.26
C SER A 279 -23.20 5.62 -15.73
N PHE A 280 -22.05 6.28 -15.59
CA PHE A 280 -21.96 7.67 -15.19
C PHE A 280 -22.69 8.59 -16.18
N ILE A 281 -22.44 8.45 -17.49
CA ILE A 281 -23.12 9.26 -18.52
C ILE A 281 -24.64 9.04 -18.49
N LEU A 282 -25.10 7.81 -18.29
CA LEU A 282 -26.54 7.50 -18.15
C LEU A 282 -27.14 8.16 -16.92
N ALA A 283 -26.47 8.06 -15.76
CA ALA A 283 -26.91 8.66 -14.50
C ALA A 283 -26.88 10.19 -14.53
N TYR A 284 -25.95 10.79 -15.27
CA TYR A 284 -25.91 12.23 -15.51
C TYR A 284 -27.05 12.71 -16.43
N SER A 285 -27.46 11.89 -17.40
CA SER A 285 -28.40 12.32 -18.45
C SER A 285 -29.87 12.13 -18.06
N ASN A 286 -30.17 11.23 -17.12
CA ASN A 286 -31.54 10.81 -16.80
C ASN A 286 -31.86 11.08 -15.33
N LYS A 287 -33.08 11.56 -15.08
CA LYS A 287 -33.61 11.70 -13.71
C LYS A 287 -34.11 10.38 -13.11
N GLU A 288 -34.52 9.46 -13.97
CA GLU A 288 -34.96 8.11 -13.58
C GLU A 288 -34.27 7.11 -14.49
N LEU A 289 -33.53 6.18 -13.87
CA LEU A 289 -32.81 5.14 -14.59
C LEU A 289 -33.67 3.89 -14.74
N TYR A 290 -33.35 3.10 -15.76
CA TYR A 290 -34.09 1.88 -16.05
C TYR A 290 -33.90 0.82 -14.93
N PRO A 291 -34.86 -0.10 -14.71
CA PRO A 291 -34.88 -0.98 -13.54
C PRO A 291 -33.67 -1.90 -13.33
N LYS A 292 -32.82 -2.07 -14.35
CA LYS A 292 -31.61 -2.90 -14.30
C LYS A 292 -30.32 -2.08 -14.26
N PHE A 293 -30.38 -0.79 -13.96
CA PHE A 293 -29.22 0.09 -13.92
C PHE A 293 -28.10 -0.43 -13.01
N HIS A 294 -28.45 -1.02 -11.85
CA HIS A 294 -27.50 -1.66 -10.94
C HIS A 294 -26.54 -2.64 -11.65
N THR A 295 -26.99 -3.34 -12.70
CA THR A 295 -26.13 -4.28 -13.45
C THR A 295 -24.97 -3.61 -14.17
N LEU A 296 -25.05 -2.32 -14.47
CA LEU A 296 -23.94 -1.57 -15.09
C LEU A 296 -22.92 -1.04 -14.07
N ILE A 297 -23.22 -1.15 -12.78
CA ILE A 297 -22.27 -0.85 -11.71
C ILE A 297 -21.41 -2.08 -11.35
N ALA A 298 -21.92 -3.29 -11.59
CA ALA A 298 -21.19 -4.52 -11.29
C ALA A 298 -19.93 -4.67 -12.16
N ILE A 299 -18.79 -4.94 -11.51
CA ILE A 299 -17.50 -5.20 -12.17
C ILE A 299 -16.95 -6.56 -11.76
N GLU A 300 -15.93 -7.04 -12.48
CA GLU A 300 -15.26 -8.31 -12.17
C GLU A 300 -14.51 -8.23 -10.82
N GLU A 301 -14.59 -9.30 -10.03
CA GLU A 301 -13.87 -9.41 -8.76
C GLU A 301 -12.35 -9.48 -9.03
N PRO A 302 -11.54 -8.59 -8.44
CA PRO A 302 -10.11 -8.65 -8.58
C PRO A 302 -9.54 -9.86 -7.83
N LEU A 303 -8.39 -10.35 -8.27
CA LEU A 303 -7.64 -11.38 -7.56
C LEU A 303 -7.35 -10.89 -6.12
N ARG A 304 -7.74 -11.65 -5.09
CA ARG A 304 -7.59 -11.23 -3.68
C ARG A 304 -7.00 -12.31 -2.77
N SER A 305 -6.25 -11.88 -1.76
CA SER A 305 -5.58 -12.74 -0.78
C SER A 305 -6.31 -12.88 0.56
N ASN A 306 -7.14 -11.90 0.93
CA ASN A 306 -7.94 -11.98 2.16
C ASN A 306 -8.93 -13.15 2.07
N VAL A 307 -9.25 -13.72 3.23
CA VAL A 307 -10.13 -14.88 3.36
C VAL A 307 -11.30 -14.48 4.24
N THR A 308 -12.52 -14.54 3.71
CA THR A 308 -13.76 -14.28 4.44
C THR A 308 -14.30 -15.56 5.09
N ASP A 309 -15.28 -15.42 5.99
CA ASP A 309 -15.98 -16.59 6.55
C ASP A 309 -16.68 -17.41 5.45
N ASP A 310 -17.26 -16.74 4.45
CA ASP A 310 -17.86 -17.38 3.27
C ASP A 310 -16.82 -18.15 2.44
N ASP A 311 -15.60 -17.63 2.28
CA ASP A 311 -14.51 -18.37 1.63
C ASP A 311 -14.17 -19.67 2.38
N ILE A 312 -14.23 -19.64 3.73
CA ILE A 312 -13.95 -20.81 4.57
C ILE A 312 -15.09 -21.82 4.45
N GLU A 313 -16.34 -21.37 4.52
CA GLU A 313 -17.53 -22.22 4.34
C GLU A 313 -17.55 -22.88 2.95
N ASN A 314 -17.14 -22.13 1.91
CA ASN A 314 -17.07 -22.54 0.51
C ASN A 314 -15.65 -22.96 0.07
N SER A 315 -14.92 -23.64 0.95
CA SER A 315 -13.61 -24.21 0.63
C SER A 315 -13.60 -25.73 0.76
N PHE A 316 -12.61 -26.37 0.13
CA PHE A 316 -12.36 -27.79 0.31
C PHE A 316 -10.98 -28.00 0.92
N THR A 317 -10.77 -29.18 1.52
CA THR A 317 -9.50 -29.60 2.09
C THR A 317 -9.04 -30.89 1.40
N ASP A 318 -7.76 -30.96 1.05
CA ASP A 318 -7.18 -32.16 0.43
C ASP A 318 -6.84 -33.25 1.45
N GLU A 319 -6.25 -34.36 0.97
CA GLU A 319 -5.85 -35.50 1.81
C GLU A 319 -4.75 -35.16 2.83
N LEU A 320 -3.98 -34.09 2.60
CA LEU A 320 -2.92 -33.62 3.48
C LEU A 320 -3.43 -32.60 4.52
N GLY A 321 -4.71 -32.21 4.46
CA GLY A 321 -5.28 -31.21 5.35
C GLY A 321 -5.07 -29.77 4.88
N ILE A 322 -4.66 -29.57 3.63
CA ILE A 322 -4.45 -28.25 3.02
C ILE A 322 -5.77 -27.73 2.46
N ARG A 323 -6.13 -26.50 2.84
CA ARG A 323 -7.37 -25.86 2.44
C ARG A 323 -7.18 -24.99 1.21
N PHE A 324 -8.10 -25.14 0.26
CA PHE A 324 -8.12 -24.41 -1.00
C PHE A 324 -9.51 -23.83 -1.27
N SER A 325 -9.58 -22.75 -2.04
CA SER A 325 -10.85 -22.25 -2.57
C SER A 325 -11.51 -23.28 -3.49
N ASN A 326 -12.84 -23.28 -3.58
CA ASN A 326 -13.59 -24.24 -4.42
C ASN A 326 -13.17 -24.25 -5.90
N ASP A 327 -12.76 -23.10 -6.44
CA ASP A 327 -12.24 -22.96 -7.81
C ASP A 327 -10.79 -23.43 -8.00
N ARG A 328 -10.11 -23.85 -6.91
CA ARG A 328 -8.71 -24.28 -6.87
C ARG A 328 -7.70 -23.21 -7.29
N LYS A 329 -8.08 -21.92 -7.25
CA LYS A 329 -7.18 -20.82 -7.57
C LYS A 329 -6.43 -20.27 -6.36
N ARG A 330 -6.92 -20.50 -5.14
CA ARG A 330 -6.33 -19.94 -3.92
C ARG A 330 -5.98 -21.03 -2.93
N LEU A 331 -4.75 -20.99 -2.41
CA LEU A 331 -4.34 -21.78 -1.26
C LEU A 331 -4.68 -20.98 0.00
N ILE A 332 -5.74 -21.39 0.69
CA ILE A 332 -6.31 -20.68 1.84
C ILE A 332 -5.50 -20.94 3.10
N LYS A 333 -5.20 -22.21 3.40
CA LYS A 333 -4.49 -22.55 4.63
C LYS A 333 -3.66 -23.82 4.52
N PHE A 334 -2.41 -23.72 4.94
CA PHE A 334 -1.53 -24.84 5.19
C PHE A 334 -1.69 -25.33 6.65
N PRO A 335 -1.81 -26.65 6.88
CA PRO A 335 -2.07 -27.23 8.20
C PRO A 335 -0.90 -27.05 9.16
N GLU A 336 -1.20 -26.80 10.44
CA GLU A 336 -0.19 -26.44 11.46
C GLU A 336 0.71 -27.57 11.97
N LYS A 337 0.39 -28.81 11.62
CA LYS A 337 1.07 -30.01 12.13
C LYS A 337 1.52 -30.96 11.02
N LEU A 338 1.59 -30.48 9.78
CA LEU A 338 2.03 -31.28 8.65
C LEU A 338 3.56 -31.26 8.55
N ALA A 339 4.18 -32.31 9.08
CA ALA A 339 5.62 -32.51 9.05
C ALA A 339 6.10 -32.89 7.64
N VAL A 340 6.24 -31.88 6.78
CA VAL A 340 6.89 -32.00 5.46
C VAL A 340 8.11 -31.10 5.41
N LYS A 341 9.23 -31.63 4.90
CA LYS A 341 10.45 -30.81 4.69
C LYS A 341 10.28 -29.85 3.52
N GLN A 342 9.64 -30.35 2.46
CA GLN A 342 9.43 -29.61 1.22
C GLN A 342 7.97 -29.75 0.80
N TYR A 343 7.41 -28.67 0.28
CA TYR A 343 6.06 -28.66 -0.29
C TYR A 343 6.06 -27.98 -1.66
N GLU A 344 5.38 -28.60 -2.62
CA GLU A 344 5.15 -28.04 -3.96
C GLU A 344 3.69 -27.59 -4.06
N VAL A 345 3.49 -26.29 -4.24
CA VAL A 345 2.16 -25.71 -4.41
C VAL A 345 1.63 -26.14 -5.79
N PRO A 346 0.41 -26.72 -5.88
CA PRO A 346 -0.14 -27.23 -7.13
C PRO A 346 -0.22 -26.17 -8.25
N SER A 347 0.00 -26.61 -9.50
CA SER A 347 -0.25 -25.79 -10.69
C SER A 347 -1.70 -25.33 -10.77
N GLY A 348 -1.95 -24.08 -11.16
CA GLY A 348 -3.28 -23.49 -11.22
C GLY A 348 -3.61 -22.62 -9.99
N ILE A 349 -2.84 -22.72 -8.91
CA ILE A 349 -2.91 -21.78 -7.80
C ILE A 349 -2.37 -20.42 -8.27
N GLU A 350 -3.20 -19.40 -8.17
CA GLU A 350 -2.94 -18.00 -8.51
C GLU A 350 -2.65 -17.15 -7.25
N VAL A 351 -3.15 -17.56 -6.08
CA VAL A 351 -2.95 -16.82 -4.81
C VAL A 351 -2.54 -17.74 -3.67
N ILE A 352 -1.53 -17.30 -2.91
CA ILE A 352 -1.31 -17.76 -1.55
C ILE A 352 -2.00 -16.77 -0.62
N CYS A 353 -3.06 -17.20 0.07
CA CYS A 353 -3.87 -16.32 0.89
C CYS A 353 -3.14 -15.78 2.13
N ASP A 354 -3.75 -14.78 2.74
CA ASP A 354 -3.29 -14.21 4.00
C ASP A 354 -3.10 -15.31 5.04
N TRP A 355 -1.95 -15.28 5.73
CA TRP A 355 -1.58 -16.23 6.77
C TRP A 355 -1.53 -17.70 6.33
N ALA A 356 -1.53 -18.00 5.03
CA ALA A 356 -1.68 -19.38 4.54
C ALA A 356 -0.68 -20.35 5.17
N PHE A 357 0.60 -20.00 5.23
CA PHE A 357 1.65 -20.81 5.89
C PHE A 357 2.09 -20.26 7.26
N SER A 358 1.54 -19.13 7.71
CA SER A 358 1.90 -18.56 9.00
C SER A 358 1.15 -19.19 10.18
N LYS A 359 1.81 -19.22 11.34
CA LYS A 359 1.21 -19.58 12.63
C LYS A 359 0.72 -18.33 13.36
N LYS A 360 -0.43 -18.41 14.03
CA LYS A 360 -0.93 -17.36 14.93
C LYS A 360 -0.06 -17.11 16.18
N SER A 361 1.08 -17.78 16.35
CA SER A 361 1.92 -17.63 17.55
C SER A 361 2.74 -16.34 17.48
N LYS A 362 2.25 -15.30 18.19
CA LYS A 362 3.05 -14.16 18.63
C LYS A 362 4.35 -14.68 19.26
N CYS A 363 5.50 -14.30 18.70
CA CYS A 363 6.83 -14.52 19.25
C CYS A 363 7.15 -15.95 19.72
N GLY A 364 7.72 -16.77 18.84
CA GLY A 364 8.39 -17.99 19.24
C GLY A 364 8.66 -18.90 18.06
N ILE A 365 9.93 -19.26 17.90
CA ILE A 365 10.50 -20.22 16.94
C ILE A 365 9.44 -21.16 16.35
N ILE A 366 9.19 -21.05 15.03
CA ILE A 366 8.40 -22.06 14.30
C ILE A 366 9.11 -23.40 14.49
N GLY A 367 8.41 -24.37 15.09
CA GLY A 367 8.92 -25.72 15.27
C GLY A 367 9.43 -26.34 13.96
N ILE A 368 10.37 -27.28 14.07
CA ILE A 368 11.04 -28.04 13.00
C ILE A 368 10.11 -28.82 12.04
N ASP A 369 8.79 -28.75 12.23
CA ASP A 369 7.77 -29.52 11.53
C ASP A 369 7.09 -28.75 10.38
N TYR A 370 7.58 -27.57 10.00
CA TYR A 370 7.11 -26.83 8.82
C TYR A 370 8.05 -27.00 7.63
N PRO A 371 7.54 -26.88 6.38
CA PRO A 371 8.39 -26.92 5.21
C PRO A 371 9.44 -25.82 5.27
N ASN A 372 10.69 -26.22 5.14
CA ASN A 372 11.82 -25.31 4.99
C ASN A 372 12.17 -25.05 3.51
N ALA A 373 11.43 -25.69 2.59
CA ALA A 373 11.46 -25.42 1.16
C ALA A 373 10.04 -25.43 0.58
N ILE A 374 9.68 -24.38 -0.15
CA ILE A 374 8.39 -24.25 -0.83
C ILE A 374 8.64 -23.98 -2.32
N ILE A 375 8.10 -24.82 -3.18
CA ILE A 375 8.10 -24.61 -4.64
C ILE A 375 6.78 -23.95 -5.01
N LEU A 376 6.85 -22.77 -5.64
CA LEU A 376 5.69 -22.02 -6.12
C LEU A 376 5.43 -22.28 -7.62
N PRO A 377 4.17 -22.36 -8.06
CA PRO A 377 3.84 -22.60 -9.46
C PRO A 377 3.98 -21.32 -10.30
N GLU A 378 4.26 -21.46 -11.58
CA GLU A 378 4.27 -20.34 -12.54
C GLU A 378 2.91 -19.66 -12.69
N SER A 379 1.81 -20.31 -12.30
CA SER A 379 0.48 -19.68 -12.26
C SER A 379 0.33 -18.64 -11.15
N LEU A 380 1.26 -18.57 -10.19
CA LEU A 380 1.13 -17.70 -9.04
C LEU A 380 1.24 -16.22 -9.42
N ARG A 381 0.31 -15.43 -8.88
CA ARG A 381 0.14 -14.02 -9.18
C ARG A 381 0.25 -13.14 -7.94
N MET A 382 -0.12 -13.67 -6.77
CA MET A 382 -0.17 -12.92 -5.51
C MET A 382 0.24 -13.74 -4.29
N ILE A 383 0.98 -13.10 -3.38
CA ILE A 383 1.34 -13.62 -2.06
C ILE A 383 0.72 -12.70 -1.01
N GLY A 384 -0.17 -13.24 -0.19
CA GLY A 384 -0.98 -12.50 0.78
C GLY A 384 -0.25 -12.06 2.05
N PHE A 385 -0.98 -11.33 2.89
CA PHE A 385 -0.51 -10.77 4.15
C PHE A 385 0.10 -11.87 5.01
N ALA A 386 1.35 -11.68 5.45
CA ALA A 386 2.07 -12.64 6.28
C ALA A 386 2.00 -14.10 5.80
N ALA A 387 1.79 -14.35 4.49
CA ALA A 387 1.55 -15.67 3.94
C ALA A 387 2.66 -16.68 4.30
N PHE A 388 3.91 -16.23 4.30
CA PHE A 388 5.12 -16.99 4.64
C PHE A 388 5.82 -16.46 5.90
N GLY A 389 5.11 -15.69 6.74
CA GLY A 389 5.66 -15.08 7.93
C GLY A 389 6.24 -16.11 8.90
N CYS A 390 7.41 -15.79 9.45
CA CYS A 390 8.19 -16.57 10.40
C CYS A 390 8.69 -17.94 9.91
N LEU A 391 8.53 -18.27 8.62
CA LEU A 391 8.92 -19.58 8.12
C LEU A 391 10.43 -19.80 8.18
N PRO A 392 10.88 -21.03 8.53
CA PRO A 392 12.30 -21.39 8.57
C PRO A 392 12.85 -21.69 7.17
N ILE A 393 12.47 -20.90 6.16
CA ILE A 393 12.96 -21.03 4.78
C ILE A 393 14.34 -20.40 4.65
N SER A 394 15.26 -21.07 3.95
CA SER A 394 16.61 -20.56 3.71
C SER A 394 16.75 -19.80 2.39
N THR A 395 16.04 -20.24 1.36
CA THR A 395 16.02 -19.63 0.04
C THR A 395 14.60 -19.60 -0.51
N MET A 396 14.26 -18.57 -1.27
CA MET A 396 12.95 -18.44 -1.88
C MET A 396 13.07 -17.99 -3.34
N ILE A 397 12.35 -18.65 -4.24
CA ILE A 397 12.24 -18.25 -5.65
C ILE A 397 10.78 -17.86 -5.91
N ILE A 398 10.56 -16.58 -6.21
CA ILE A 398 9.25 -16.04 -6.56
C ILE A 398 9.08 -16.16 -8.09
N PRO A 399 8.05 -16.88 -8.57
CA PRO A 399 7.80 -17.05 -10.01
C PRO A 399 7.59 -15.70 -10.73
N GLU A 400 7.98 -15.62 -12.01
CA GLU A 400 7.96 -14.37 -12.77
C GLU A 400 6.56 -13.78 -12.97
N ASN A 401 5.50 -14.57 -12.75
CA ASN A 401 4.13 -14.07 -12.83
C ASN A 401 3.64 -13.46 -11.51
N VAL A 402 4.42 -13.42 -10.44
CA VAL A 402 3.95 -12.75 -9.21
C VAL A 402 4.00 -11.22 -9.40
N GLU A 403 2.86 -10.56 -9.18
CA GLU A 403 2.69 -9.10 -9.29
C GLU A 403 2.64 -8.41 -7.92
N TYR A 404 2.15 -9.11 -6.89
CA TYR A 404 1.88 -8.54 -5.58
C TYR A 404 2.45 -9.43 -4.48
N ILE A 405 3.24 -8.83 -3.60
CA ILE A 405 3.68 -9.43 -2.33
C ILE A 405 3.21 -8.47 -1.23
N GLU A 406 2.20 -8.90 -0.47
CA GLU A 406 1.51 -8.07 0.53
C GLU A 406 2.34 -7.86 1.81
N ASP A 407 1.78 -7.04 2.71
CA ASP A 407 2.42 -6.66 3.95
C ASP A 407 2.83 -7.89 4.77
N TYR A 408 4.00 -7.80 5.42
CA TYR A 408 4.57 -8.85 6.26
C TYR A 408 4.76 -10.22 5.59
N ALA A 409 4.62 -10.36 4.27
CA ALA A 409 4.58 -11.66 3.58
C ALA A 409 5.68 -12.65 3.99
N PHE A 410 6.91 -12.19 4.23
CA PHE A 410 8.06 -12.97 4.69
C PHE A 410 8.59 -12.51 6.06
N ALA A 411 7.88 -11.65 6.78
CA ALA A 411 8.34 -11.07 8.04
C ALA A 411 8.71 -12.15 9.07
N GLY A 412 9.85 -11.99 9.73
CA GLY A 412 10.37 -12.91 10.73
C GLY A 412 10.96 -14.20 10.16
N SER A 413 11.14 -14.33 8.84
CA SER A 413 11.83 -15.46 8.22
C SER A 413 13.33 -15.37 8.47
N GLU A 414 13.75 -15.54 9.73
CA GLU A 414 15.12 -15.30 10.20
C GLU A 414 16.14 -16.15 9.45
N SER A 415 15.77 -17.33 8.94
CA SER A 415 16.66 -18.23 8.19
C SER A 415 16.86 -17.83 6.73
N LEU A 416 16.06 -16.90 6.20
CA LEU A 416 16.07 -16.53 4.78
C LEU A 416 17.36 -15.79 4.43
N LYS A 417 18.17 -16.37 3.55
CA LYS A 417 19.47 -15.83 3.11
C LYS A 417 19.42 -15.21 1.73
N GLU A 418 18.61 -15.78 0.85
CA GLU A 418 18.48 -15.37 -0.55
C GLU A 418 17.00 -15.44 -0.96
N ILE A 419 16.52 -14.37 -1.60
CA ILE A 419 15.24 -14.37 -2.28
C ILE A 419 15.37 -13.81 -3.69
N LYS A 420 14.87 -14.56 -4.67
CA LYS A 420 14.73 -14.10 -6.06
C LYS A 420 13.31 -13.59 -6.26
N LEU A 421 13.16 -12.28 -6.42
CA LEU A 421 11.87 -11.64 -6.66
C LEU A 421 11.52 -11.68 -8.13
N SER A 422 10.21 -11.73 -8.41
CA SER A 422 9.66 -11.60 -9.76
C SER A 422 10.01 -10.25 -10.39
N SER A 423 10.44 -10.25 -11.66
CA SER A 423 10.66 -9.00 -12.42
C SER A 423 9.35 -8.27 -12.75
N ASN A 424 8.21 -8.96 -12.70
CA ASN A 424 6.88 -8.38 -12.89
C ASN A 424 6.21 -7.91 -11.60
N CYS A 425 6.86 -8.08 -10.45
CA CYS A 425 6.34 -7.60 -9.19
C CYS A 425 6.22 -6.06 -9.21
N ASN A 426 5.00 -5.58 -8.97
CA ASN A 426 4.64 -4.17 -8.99
C ASN A 426 4.54 -3.59 -7.57
N TYR A 427 4.40 -4.46 -6.56
CA TYR A 427 4.19 -4.05 -5.18
C TYR A 427 4.89 -5.00 -4.20
N LEU A 428 5.66 -4.41 -3.28
CA LEU A 428 6.25 -5.05 -2.11
C LEU A 428 5.71 -4.36 -0.86
N GLY A 429 4.92 -5.07 -0.08
CA GLY A 429 4.17 -4.52 1.05
C GLY A 429 5.01 -4.02 2.21
N LYS A 430 4.35 -3.27 3.09
CA LYS A 430 4.93 -2.78 4.34
C LYS A 430 5.48 -3.96 5.14
N HIS A 431 6.68 -3.81 5.66
CA HIS A 431 7.33 -4.85 6.47
C HIS A 431 7.47 -6.22 5.80
N ALA A 432 7.38 -6.35 4.47
CA ALA A 432 7.36 -7.65 3.80
C ALA A 432 8.58 -8.54 4.14
N PHE A 433 9.76 -7.94 4.39
CA PHE A 433 10.98 -8.64 4.83
C PHE A 433 11.43 -8.23 6.25
N TYR A 434 10.51 -7.73 7.08
CA TYR A 434 10.84 -7.32 8.44
C TYR A 434 11.52 -8.45 9.23
N ASN A 435 12.63 -8.16 9.91
CA ASN A 435 13.43 -9.14 10.66
C ASN A 435 13.85 -10.40 9.87
N CYS A 436 14.04 -10.31 8.56
CA CYS A 436 14.78 -11.34 7.81
C CYS A 436 16.29 -11.20 8.09
N MET A 437 16.71 -11.49 9.32
CA MET A 437 18.03 -11.13 9.86
C MET A 437 19.22 -11.66 9.05
N ASN A 438 19.07 -12.82 8.41
CA ASN A 438 20.11 -13.45 7.60
C ASN A 438 20.04 -13.14 6.10
N LEU A 439 19.14 -12.26 5.64
CA LEU A 439 19.03 -11.91 4.22
C LEU A 439 20.26 -11.09 3.79
N ILE A 440 21.04 -11.61 2.83
CA ILE A 440 22.35 -11.04 2.44
C ILE A 440 22.23 -10.10 1.24
N ASP A 441 21.49 -10.53 0.22
CA ASP A 441 21.34 -9.83 -1.06
C ASP A 441 19.90 -9.97 -1.55
N VAL A 442 19.39 -8.92 -2.20
CA VAL A 442 18.04 -8.85 -2.76
C VAL A 442 18.02 -7.90 -3.95
N TYR A 443 17.51 -8.38 -5.08
CA TYR A 443 17.32 -7.58 -6.29
C TYR A 443 15.87 -7.08 -6.34
N LEU A 444 15.70 -5.76 -6.23
CA LEU A 444 14.36 -5.15 -6.27
C LEU A 444 13.76 -5.18 -7.69
N PRO A 445 12.45 -5.43 -7.83
CA PRO A 445 11.76 -5.38 -9.12
C PRO A 445 11.81 -3.97 -9.74
N GLN A 446 12.00 -3.87 -11.05
CA GLN A 446 12.20 -2.57 -11.73
C GLN A 446 10.92 -1.73 -11.87
N LYS A 447 9.74 -2.31 -11.57
CA LYS A 447 8.43 -1.66 -11.73
C LYS A 447 7.96 -0.90 -10.49
N ILE A 448 8.58 -1.13 -9.31
CA ILE A 448 8.15 -0.47 -8.07
C ILE A 448 8.47 1.03 -8.10
N GLU A 449 7.54 1.83 -7.59
CA GLU A 449 7.66 3.30 -7.53
C GLU A 449 7.89 3.80 -6.10
N ILE A 450 7.56 2.98 -5.10
CA ILE A 450 7.71 3.28 -3.68
C ILE A 450 8.40 2.09 -3.00
N ILE A 451 9.34 2.39 -2.10
CA ILE A 451 9.83 1.43 -1.11
C ILE A 451 9.05 1.66 0.18
N GLU A 452 8.21 0.67 0.51
CA GLU A 452 7.23 0.76 1.59
C GLU A 452 7.84 0.83 2.98
N GLU A 453 7.00 1.21 3.94
CA GLU A 453 7.36 1.36 5.35
C GLU A 453 7.98 0.06 5.89
N GLY A 454 9.15 0.20 6.51
CA GLY A 454 9.84 -0.92 7.16
C GLY A 454 10.15 -2.14 6.28
N LEU A 455 10.16 -2.01 4.95
CA LEU A 455 10.27 -3.13 4.01
C LEU A 455 11.40 -4.13 4.37
N PHE A 456 12.58 -3.62 4.70
CA PHE A 456 13.77 -4.39 5.13
C PHE A 456 14.19 -4.05 6.57
N CYS A 457 13.29 -3.53 7.39
CA CYS A 457 13.62 -3.19 8.77
C CYS A 457 14.07 -4.45 9.54
N GLY A 458 15.25 -4.40 10.18
CA GLY A 458 15.85 -5.53 10.88
C GLY A 458 16.52 -6.59 9.99
N CYS A 459 16.73 -6.33 8.69
CA CYS A 459 17.56 -7.20 7.83
C CYS A 459 19.06 -7.01 8.13
N GLU A 460 19.51 -7.55 9.27
CA GLU A 460 20.85 -7.26 9.81
C GLU A 460 22.01 -7.64 8.90
N SER A 461 21.85 -8.68 8.07
CA SER A 461 22.89 -9.20 7.16
C SER A 461 22.91 -8.56 5.77
N LEU A 462 21.96 -7.67 5.45
CA LEU A 462 21.85 -7.09 4.12
C LEU A 462 23.04 -6.17 3.84
N GLU A 463 23.90 -6.53 2.87
CA GLU A 463 25.18 -5.82 2.67
C GLU A 463 25.11 -4.67 1.67
N LYS A 464 24.30 -4.82 0.62
CA LYS A 464 24.20 -3.87 -0.50
C LYS A 464 22.76 -3.86 -1.01
N ILE A 465 22.32 -2.70 -1.50
CA ILE A 465 21.02 -2.60 -2.18
C ILE A 465 21.04 -1.58 -3.30
N TYR A 466 20.40 -1.96 -4.41
CA TYR A 466 20.21 -1.13 -5.59
C TYR A 466 18.75 -0.70 -5.67
N ILE A 467 18.52 0.60 -5.58
CA ILE A 467 17.17 1.17 -5.65
C ILE A 467 16.81 1.42 -7.13
N PRO A 468 15.70 0.86 -7.66
CA PRO A 468 15.32 1.01 -9.07
C PRO A 468 15.03 2.45 -9.52
N ASP A 469 15.25 2.78 -10.79
CA ASP A 469 15.14 4.15 -11.35
C ASP A 469 13.74 4.79 -11.28
N LYS A 470 12.71 3.95 -11.16
CA LYS A 470 11.32 4.38 -11.04
C LYS A 470 10.95 4.78 -9.61
N VAL A 471 11.75 4.40 -8.61
CA VAL A 471 11.46 4.74 -7.21
C VAL A 471 11.52 6.25 -7.02
N ARG A 472 10.41 6.81 -6.52
CA ARG A 472 10.24 8.23 -6.17
C ARG A 472 10.30 8.46 -4.67
N SER A 473 9.87 7.49 -3.88
CA SER A 473 9.77 7.63 -2.41
C SER A 473 10.29 6.39 -1.70
N ILE A 474 11.02 6.62 -0.60
CA ILE A 474 11.38 5.60 0.38
C ILE A 474 10.69 5.99 1.69
N LYS A 475 9.84 5.12 2.23
CA LYS A 475 9.00 5.41 3.39
C LYS A 475 9.76 5.26 4.72
N GLU A 476 9.07 5.55 5.83
CA GLU A 476 9.63 5.50 7.18
C GLU A 476 10.24 4.13 7.49
N ALA A 477 11.39 4.14 8.17
CA ALA A 477 12.11 2.97 8.65
C ALA A 477 12.44 1.87 7.60
N ALA A 478 12.36 2.16 6.29
CA ALA A 478 12.48 1.16 5.21
C ALA A 478 13.69 0.22 5.32
N PHE A 479 14.85 0.72 5.74
CA PHE A 479 16.08 -0.05 5.97
C PHE A 479 16.57 0.04 7.42
N GLN A 480 15.72 0.46 8.36
CA GLN A 480 16.12 0.63 9.75
C GLN A 480 16.73 -0.66 10.31
N GLY A 481 17.93 -0.57 10.90
CA GLY A 481 18.60 -1.73 11.49
C GLY A 481 19.23 -2.69 10.48
N CYS A 482 19.41 -2.30 9.21
CA CYS A 482 20.27 -3.05 8.28
C CYS A 482 21.75 -2.89 8.66
N LEU A 483 22.19 -3.61 9.69
CA LEU A 483 23.49 -3.40 10.36
C LEU A 483 24.68 -3.60 9.40
N SER A 484 24.59 -4.55 8.46
CA SER A 484 25.65 -4.87 7.51
C SER A 484 25.64 -4.03 6.24
N LEU A 485 24.69 -3.10 6.09
CA LEU A 485 24.51 -2.34 4.85
C LEU A 485 25.67 -1.36 4.65
N LYS A 486 26.58 -1.68 3.74
CA LYS A 486 27.80 -0.89 3.46
C LYS A 486 27.58 0.10 2.31
N LYS A 487 26.72 -0.25 1.35
CA LYS A 487 26.52 0.55 0.13
C LYS A 487 25.07 0.56 -0.31
N ILE A 488 24.55 1.76 -0.57
CA ILE A 488 23.23 1.97 -1.16
C ILE A 488 23.35 2.91 -2.36
N ARG A 489 22.67 2.55 -3.45
CA ARG A 489 22.58 3.39 -4.65
C ARG A 489 21.18 3.95 -4.82
N PHE A 490 21.05 5.27 -4.83
CA PHE A 490 19.79 5.97 -5.08
C PHE A 490 19.70 6.40 -6.55
N PRO A 491 18.50 6.34 -7.17
CA PRO A 491 18.28 6.88 -8.50
C PRO A 491 18.14 8.40 -8.45
N LYS A 492 18.35 9.05 -9.60
CA LYS A 492 18.31 10.52 -9.72
C LYS A 492 16.96 11.14 -9.33
N ASN A 493 15.87 10.39 -9.51
CA ASN A 493 14.51 10.90 -9.41
C ASN A 493 13.87 10.67 -8.03
N ILE A 494 14.64 10.38 -6.97
CA ILE A 494 14.07 10.30 -5.61
C ILE A 494 13.58 11.69 -5.21
N GLU A 495 12.33 11.75 -4.78
CA GLU A 495 11.65 12.96 -4.34
C GLU A 495 11.60 13.04 -2.80
N SER A 496 11.51 11.90 -2.12
CA SER A 496 11.40 11.86 -0.65
C SER A 496 12.04 10.63 -0.02
N ILE A 497 12.65 10.85 1.15
CA ILE A 497 13.12 9.79 2.05
C ILE A 497 12.49 10.01 3.43
N GLY A 498 11.81 8.98 3.92
CA GLY A 498 11.08 8.98 5.17
C GLY A 498 11.98 9.06 6.39
N LYS A 499 11.37 9.41 7.52
CA LYS A 499 12.03 9.43 8.83
C LYS A 499 12.64 8.06 9.14
N ASP A 500 13.80 8.05 9.77
CA ASP A 500 14.49 6.82 10.21
C ASP A 500 14.77 5.76 9.12
N ALA A 501 14.58 6.07 7.83
CA ALA A 501 14.70 5.10 6.74
C ALA A 501 16.06 4.39 6.69
N LEU A 502 17.13 5.04 7.15
CA LEU A 502 18.48 4.49 7.24
C LEU A 502 19.01 4.43 8.70
N ARG A 503 18.12 4.52 9.70
CA ARG A 503 18.53 4.55 11.11
C ARG A 503 19.20 3.23 11.50
N ASN A 504 20.32 3.30 12.21
CA ASN A 504 21.14 2.13 12.57
C ASN A 504 21.62 1.28 11.36
N CYS A 505 21.70 1.82 10.15
CA CYS A 505 22.44 1.15 9.07
C CYS A 505 23.95 1.22 9.30
N ALA A 506 24.71 0.29 8.70
CA ALA A 506 26.18 0.27 8.74
C ALA A 506 26.77 0.27 10.18
N LYS A 507 26.09 -0.37 11.14
CA LYS A 507 26.41 -0.23 12.56
C LYS A 507 27.44 -1.25 13.05
N GLN A 508 28.59 -0.70 13.44
CA GLN A 508 29.59 -1.12 14.43
C GLN A 508 29.55 -2.59 14.91
N SER A 509 30.61 -3.33 14.56
CA SER A 509 31.08 -4.43 15.42
C SER A 509 31.18 -3.93 16.88
N SER A 510 30.76 -4.75 17.82
CA SER A 510 30.34 -4.46 19.20
C SER A 510 31.42 -3.88 20.15
N TYR A 511 32.30 -2.98 19.72
CA TYR A 511 33.41 -2.48 20.54
C TYR A 511 33.41 -0.98 20.90
N ASN A 512 32.49 -0.13 20.45
CA ASN A 512 32.55 1.30 20.83
C ASN A 512 31.19 1.97 21.08
N THR A 513 30.71 1.83 22.30
CA THR A 513 29.67 2.68 22.89
C THR A 513 30.22 4.05 23.31
N TYR A 514 29.58 5.13 22.84
CA TYR A 514 29.60 6.54 23.29
C TYR A 514 30.89 7.39 23.15
N LYS A 515 30.83 8.46 22.35
CA LYS A 515 30.67 9.87 22.81
C LYS A 515 30.78 10.92 21.69
N HIS A 516 29.85 11.88 21.75
CA HIS A 516 29.84 13.26 21.23
C HIS A 516 29.66 13.53 19.72
N ASN A 517 28.44 14.00 19.43
CA ASN A 517 28.08 14.90 18.34
C ASN A 517 28.76 16.27 18.49
N THR A 518 29.41 16.77 17.43
CA THR A 518 29.36 18.18 16.96
C THR A 518 29.96 18.27 15.56
N PHE A 519 29.20 18.79 14.60
CA PHE A 519 29.63 19.19 13.25
C PHE A 519 30.35 20.55 13.30
N TYR A 520 31.37 20.76 12.46
CA TYR A 520 31.47 21.89 11.51
C TYR A 520 32.62 21.69 10.50
N GLU A 521 32.47 22.37 9.36
CA GLU A 521 33.14 22.22 8.07
C GLU A 521 34.66 22.48 8.04
N ARG A 522 35.31 21.94 6.99
CA ARG A 522 36.71 22.10 6.55
C ARG A 522 37.80 21.29 7.28
N LYS A 523 37.80 19.96 7.11
CA LYS A 523 39.03 19.13 7.09
C LYS A 523 38.78 17.68 6.64
N MET A 524 38.20 17.48 5.45
CA MET A 524 37.59 16.19 5.09
C MET A 524 38.54 15.08 4.59
N TYR A 525 39.85 15.12 4.90
CA TYR A 525 40.77 14.02 4.54
C TYR A 525 41.82 13.64 5.59
N SER A 526 41.98 14.37 6.70
CA SER A 526 43.07 14.11 7.66
C SER A 526 42.65 13.57 9.03
N GLU A 527 41.35 13.48 9.35
CA GLU A 527 40.86 13.07 10.68
C GLU A 527 40.27 11.64 10.73
N PHE A 528 40.24 10.92 9.60
CA PHE A 528 39.75 9.54 9.52
C PHE A 528 40.76 8.45 9.91
N ALA A 529 41.90 8.81 10.52
CA ALA A 529 42.99 7.87 10.83
C ALA A 529 42.64 6.82 11.92
N GLY A 530 41.43 6.84 12.49
CA GLY A 530 40.97 5.89 13.51
C GLY A 530 39.71 5.09 13.15
N TYR A 531 39.06 5.35 12.01
CA TYR A 531 37.83 4.66 11.59
C TYR A 531 38.18 3.61 10.52
N GLN A 532 37.75 2.36 10.71
CA GLN A 532 37.92 1.33 9.69
C GLN A 532 36.89 1.56 8.57
N PRO A 533 37.21 1.31 7.29
CA PRO A 533 36.33 1.52 6.13
C PRO A 533 34.94 0.84 6.19
N THR A 534 34.73 -0.07 7.15
CA THR A 534 33.49 -0.82 7.35
C THR A 534 32.39 -0.06 8.09
N ASP A 535 32.71 1.09 8.70
CA ASP A 535 31.79 1.83 9.58
C ASP A 535 31.07 3.01 8.90
N ILE A 536 31.18 3.12 7.56
CA ILE A 536 30.61 4.23 6.77
C ILE A 536 29.62 3.68 5.75
N LEU A 537 28.42 4.25 5.70
CA LEU A 537 27.46 3.98 4.64
C LEU A 537 27.83 4.81 3.41
N THR A 538 28.29 4.14 2.35
CA THR A 538 28.53 4.80 1.06
C THR A 538 27.21 4.97 0.32
N ILE A 539 26.84 6.23 0.10
CA ILE A 539 25.72 6.64 -0.75
C ILE A 539 26.26 7.00 -2.13
N VAL A 540 25.79 6.27 -3.13
CA VAL A 540 25.98 6.62 -4.54
C VAL A 540 24.67 7.23 -5.02
N THR A 541 24.71 8.48 -5.45
CA THR A 541 23.51 9.19 -5.91
C THR A 541 23.82 10.31 -6.89
N GLU A 542 22.90 10.50 -7.83
CA GLU A 542 22.81 11.70 -8.68
C GLU A 542 21.77 12.72 -8.17
N CYS A 543 21.00 12.38 -7.11
CA CYS A 543 19.93 13.24 -6.60
C CYS A 543 20.45 14.33 -5.64
N GLU A 544 19.62 15.35 -5.40
CA GLU A 544 19.98 16.47 -4.53
C GLU A 544 20.20 16.02 -3.08
N ARG A 545 21.23 16.56 -2.43
CA ARG A 545 21.53 16.26 -1.01
C ARG A 545 20.41 16.67 -0.05
N THR A 546 19.57 17.63 -0.44
CA THR A 546 18.42 18.16 0.34
C THR A 546 17.39 17.08 0.67
N VAL A 547 17.25 16.08 -0.19
CA VAL A 547 16.35 14.92 -0.02
C VAL A 547 16.73 14.09 1.22
N PHE A 548 17.99 14.14 1.66
CA PHE A 548 18.49 13.42 2.83
C PHE A 548 18.31 14.17 4.15
N SER A 549 17.64 15.33 4.17
CA SER A 549 17.44 16.14 5.38
C SER A 549 16.82 15.35 6.54
N ASN A 550 15.78 14.57 6.27
CA ASN A 550 15.12 13.71 7.27
C ASN A 550 16.06 12.60 7.81
N VAL A 551 16.95 12.08 6.96
CA VAL A 551 17.94 11.07 7.35
C VAL A 551 19.00 11.72 8.25
N ILE A 552 19.53 12.87 7.86
CA ILE A 552 20.60 13.57 8.59
C ILE A 552 20.09 14.08 9.96
N ALA A 553 18.80 14.42 10.07
CA ALA A 553 18.19 14.89 11.30
C ALA A 553 17.95 13.80 12.37
N SER A 554 17.99 12.51 12.00
CA SER A 554 17.66 11.42 12.91
C SER A 554 18.80 11.06 13.88
N LYS A 555 18.44 10.73 15.12
CA LYS A 555 19.38 10.23 16.14
C LYS A 555 19.80 8.80 15.77
N ASN A 556 21.12 8.57 15.66
CA ASN A 556 21.74 7.29 15.24
C ASN A 556 21.66 7.00 13.72
N SER A 557 21.63 8.04 12.90
CA SER A 557 21.91 7.86 11.47
C SER A 557 23.38 7.49 11.23
N PRO A 558 23.67 6.66 10.21
CA PRO A 558 25.03 6.33 9.83
C PRO A 558 25.81 7.57 9.38
N TYR A 559 27.13 7.51 9.48
CA TYR A 559 27.98 8.44 8.76
C TYR A 559 27.83 8.20 7.26
N LEU A 560 27.50 9.27 6.53
CA LEU A 560 27.21 9.22 5.10
C LEU A 560 28.42 9.69 4.29
N MET A 561 28.91 8.85 3.38
CA MET A 561 29.85 9.28 2.35
C MET A 561 29.13 9.36 1.01
N PHE A 562 29.08 10.56 0.44
CA PHE A 562 28.52 10.77 -0.91
C PHE A 562 29.63 10.62 -1.93
N GLU A 563 29.61 9.54 -2.69
CA GLU A 563 30.42 9.42 -3.89
C GLU A 563 29.66 10.10 -5.04
N LYS A 564 30.25 11.17 -5.61
CA LYS A 564 29.78 11.67 -6.91
C LYS A 564 29.96 10.53 -7.90
N SER A 565 28.97 10.33 -8.76
CA SER A 565 29.05 9.41 -9.87
C SER A 565 30.08 9.90 -10.90
N VAL A 566 31.36 9.71 -10.61
CA VAL A 566 32.41 10.02 -11.59
C VAL A 566 32.39 8.87 -12.60
N GLN A 567 31.65 9.08 -13.70
CA GLN A 567 31.88 8.47 -15.01
C GLN A 567 31.64 6.95 -15.19
N LEU A 568 30.85 6.28 -14.34
CA LEU A 568 30.40 4.89 -14.61
C LEU A 568 28.92 4.79 -15.04
N GLU A 569 28.19 5.91 -15.09
CA GLU A 569 26.74 5.93 -15.28
C GLU A 569 26.20 5.64 -16.68
N LEU A 570 27.04 5.57 -17.72
CA LEU A 570 26.65 5.07 -19.03
C LEU A 570 26.92 3.55 -19.22
N PHE A 571 27.60 2.91 -18.26
CA PHE A 571 27.98 1.50 -18.31
C PHE A 571 26.86 0.57 -17.80
N TYR A 572 26.01 1.07 -16.90
CA TYR A 572 25.12 0.24 -16.07
C TYR A 572 23.72 -0.06 -16.65
N HIS A 573 23.32 0.55 -17.78
CA HIS A 573 21.94 0.45 -18.29
C HIS A 573 21.78 0.02 -19.75
N GLN A 574 22.81 -0.48 -20.42
CA GLN A 574 22.67 -0.99 -21.80
C GLN A 574 22.81 -2.50 -21.85
N LYS A 575 21.79 -3.19 -22.40
CA LYS A 575 21.98 -4.51 -23.01
C LYS A 575 23.11 -4.37 -24.04
N TRP A 576 24.22 -5.06 -23.85
CA TRP A 576 25.29 -5.06 -24.85
C TRP A 576 24.92 -5.99 -26.00
N ASN A 577 24.88 -5.41 -27.21
CA ASN A 577 24.84 -6.13 -28.48
C ASN A 577 26.23 -6.04 -29.11
N LEU A 578 27.00 -7.12 -29.04
CA LEU A 578 28.40 -7.14 -29.50
C LEU A 578 28.55 -7.00 -31.03
N LYS A 579 27.45 -7.05 -31.79
CA LYS A 579 27.46 -6.78 -33.24
C LYS A 579 27.81 -5.34 -33.59
N ASP A 580 27.54 -4.38 -32.72
CA ASP A 580 27.63 -2.95 -33.05
C ASP A 580 29.01 -2.32 -32.76
N LYS A 581 30.01 -3.12 -32.35
CA LYS A 581 31.43 -2.72 -32.14
C LYS A 581 31.59 -1.27 -31.65
N ARG A 582 31.12 -0.99 -30.43
CA ARG A 582 31.35 0.30 -29.79
C ARG A 582 32.85 0.52 -29.56
N LYS A 583 33.32 1.74 -29.84
CA LYS A 583 34.66 2.20 -29.45
C LYS A 583 34.68 2.63 -27.98
N PHE A 584 35.73 2.21 -27.28
CA PHE A 584 35.99 2.57 -25.90
C PHE A 584 36.68 3.93 -25.83
N SER A 585 36.38 4.71 -24.80
CA SER A 585 37.07 5.97 -24.52
C SER A 585 38.47 5.71 -23.98
N GLU A 586 39.33 6.71 -24.06
CA GLU A 586 40.71 6.67 -23.57
C GLU A 586 40.78 6.46 -22.03
N GLU A 587 39.74 6.88 -21.32
CA GLU A 587 39.59 6.68 -19.88
C GLU A 587 39.16 5.24 -19.54
N GLU A 588 38.25 4.65 -20.33
CA GLU A 588 37.83 3.25 -20.20
C GLU A 588 39.00 2.29 -20.43
N LEU A 589 39.83 2.58 -21.45
CA LEU A 589 41.06 1.85 -21.77
C LEU A 589 42.10 1.92 -20.64
N ASN A 590 42.12 3.01 -19.88
CA ASN A 590 43.07 3.19 -18.79
C ASN A 590 42.65 2.47 -17.50
N ALA A 591 41.36 2.21 -17.30
CA ALA A 591 40.81 1.58 -16.10
C ALA A 591 40.75 0.04 -16.15
N VAL A 592 40.57 -0.53 -17.34
CA VAL A 592 40.45 -1.97 -17.55
C VAL A 592 41.82 -2.61 -17.78
N LEU A 593 42.11 -3.71 -17.08
CA LEU A 593 43.31 -4.52 -17.30
C LEU A 593 43.07 -5.53 -18.43
N TYR A 594 41.97 -6.28 -18.36
CA TYR A 594 41.47 -7.17 -19.41
C TYR A 594 39.99 -7.52 -19.17
N ALA A 595 39.33 -8.17 -20.14
CA ALA A 595 37.96 -8.67 -20.01
C ALA A 595 37.85 -10.09 -20.57
N ILE A 596 37.07 -10.95 -19.93
CA ILE A 596 36.85 -12.34 -20.35
C ILE A 596 35.36 -12.61 -20.49
N VAL A 597 34.96 -13.34 -21.53
CA VAL A 597 33.58 -13.81 -21.65
C VAL A 597 33.44 -15.10 -20.85
N VAL A 598 32.50 -15.11 -19.90
CA VAL A 598 32.21 -16.24 -19.03
C VAL A 598 30.79 -16.73 -19.24
N LYS A 599 30.62 -18.04 -19.20
CA LYS A 599 29.31 -18.69 -19.21
C LYS A 599 28.81 -18.77 -17.76
N THR A 600 27.63 -18.22 -17.52
CA THR A 600 26.97 -18.22 -16.21
C THR A 600 25.66 -19.01 -16.29
N ASP A 601 25.05 -19.29 -15.14
CA ASP A 601 23.76 -19.97 -15.05
C ASP A 601 22.61 -19.18 -15.73
N TYR A 602 22.84 -17.90 -16.06
CA TYR A 602 21.87 -16.99 -16.69
C TYR A 602 22.24 -16.61 -18.14
N GLY A 603 23.20 -17.31 -18.76
CA GLY A 603 23.69 -17.03 -20.11
C GLY A 603 25.14 -16.52 -20.14
N TYR A 604 25.57 -15.93 -21.25
CA TYR A 604 26.92 -15.37 -21.36
C TYR A 604 27.01 -13.99 -20.73
N SER A 605 28.10 -13.74 -20.00
CA SER A 605 28.43 -12.45 -19.41
C SER A 605 29.88 -12.09 -19.72
N VAL A 606 30.22 -10.80 -19.72
CA VAL A 606 31.61 -10.33 -19.81
C VAL A 606 32.08 -9.95 -18.41
N GLU A 607 33.12 -10.63 -17.91
CA GLU A 607 33.81 -10.33 -16.66
C GLU A 607 34.99 -9.39 -16.95
N PHE A 608 34.92 -8.17 -16.42
CA PHE A 608 35.97 -7.15 -16.55
C PHE A 608 36.88 -7.17 -15.33
N HIS A 609 38.18 -7.26 -15.57
CA HIS A 609 39.22 -7.18 -14.55
C HIS A 609 39.86 -5.80 -14.59
N MET A 610 39.75 -5.07 -13.49
CA MET A 610 40.16 -3.68 -13.40
C MET A 610 41.62 -3.58 -12.92
N LYS A 611 42.35 -2.56 -13.36
CA LYS A 611 43.72 -2.29 -12.86
C LYS A 611 43.78 -2.00 -11.37
N SER A 612 42.66 -1.58 -10.77
CA SER A 612 42.50 -1.38 -9.33
C SER A 612 42.31 -2.68 -8.52
N GLY A 613 42.28 -3.86 -9.18
CA GLY A 613 42.17 -5.16 -8.51
C GLY A 613 40.74 -5.70 -8.32
N GLY A 614 39.72 -5.01 -8.84
CA GLY A 614 38.31 -5.45 -8.79
C GLY A 614 37.87 -6.25 -10.02
N ARG A 615 36.75 -6.98 -9.88
CA ARG A 615 36.06 -7.71 -10.97
C ARG A 615 34.59 -7.33 -11.06
N THR A 616 34.04 -7.31 -12.27
CA THR A 616 32.63 -6.93 -12.55
C THR A 616 32.06 -7.74 -13.70
N TYR A 617 30.75 -8.06 -13.67
CA TYR A 617 30.05 -8.82 -14.71
C TYR A 617 29.02 -7.98 -15.45
N ILE A 618 28.92 -8.13 -16.77
CA ILE A 618 27.83 -7.57 -17.58
C ILE A 618 27.13 -8.69 -18.37
N PRO A 619 25.80 -8.89 -18.23
CA PRO A 619 25.06 -9.87 -19.00
C PRO A 619 24.91 -9.48 -20.48
N LEU A 620 25.10 -10.44 -21.39
CA LEU A 620 24.98 -10.24 -22.84
C LEU A 620 23.56 -10.49 -23.37
N SER A 621 23.22 -9.87 -24.50
CA SER A 621 21.94 -10.12 -25.19
C SER A 621 21.93 -11.48 -25.92
N TYR A 622 20.77 -12.15 -25.94
CA TYR A 622 20.56 -13.51 -26.47
C TYR A 622 20.96 -13.70 -27.95
N ASP A 623 21.06 -12.62 -28.75
CA ASP A 623 21.37 -12.66 -30.20
C ASP A 623 22.88 -12.53 -30.53
N SER A 624 23.75 -12.57 -29.51
CA SER A 624 25.19 -12.38 -29.63
C SER A 624 25.89 -13.70 -30.02
N THR A 625 26.51 -13.76 -31.20
CA THR A 625 27.29 -14.94 -31.66
C THR A 625 28.72 -14.89 -31.11
N ILE A 626 29.00 -15.65 -30.06
CA ILE A 626 30.31 -15.68 -29.38
C ILE A 626 30.58 -17.13 -28.92
N GLN A 627 31.83 -17.59 -28.95
CA GLN A 627 32.22 -18.92 -28.47
C GLN A 627 32.87 -18.85 -27.09
N GLU A 628 32.78 -19.96 -26.35
CA GLU A 628 33.37 -20.10 -25.02
C GLU A 628 34.90 -19.92 -25.09
N GLY A 629 35.43 -18.93 -24.36
CA GLY A 629 36.86 -18.58 -24.38
C GLY A 629 37.24 -17.32 -25.18
N ASP A 630 36.27 -16.60 -25.75
CA ASP A 630 36.54 -15.34 -26.45
C ASP A 630 36.97 -14.21 -25.49
N ILE A 631 38.06 -13.52 -25.81
CA ILE A 631 38.59 -12.35 -25.08
C ILE A 631 38.34 -11.10 -25.94
N ILE A 632 37.67 -10.09 -25.37
CA ILE A 632 37.33 -8.85 -26.06
C ILE A 632 38.42 -7.81 -25.77
N HIS A 633 39.23 -7.48 -26.78
CA HIS A 633 40.31 -6.49 -26.67
C HIS A 633 39.91 -5.13 -27.23
N LEU A 634 40.41 -4.08 -26.59
CA LEU A 634 40.10 -2.68 -26.87
C LEU A 634 41.35 -2.06 -27.53
N ASP A 635 41.25 -1.61 -28.79
CA ASP A 635 42.39 -1.24 -29.68
C ASP A 635 43.53 -0.46 -28.98
N LYS A 636 44.79 -0.91 -28.95
CA LYS A 636 45.67 -1.34 -30.06
C LYS A 636 46.46 -2.63 -29.76
N ALA A 637 46.51 -3.51 -30.77
CA ALA A 637 47.38 -4.67 -31.02
C ALA A 637 46.77 -6.08 -30.82
N TYR A 638 47.11 -6.99 -31.74
CA TYR A 638 46.27 -8.02 -32.37
C TYR A 638 46.73 -9.50 -32.11
N VAL A 639 45.74 -10.41 -32.14
CA VAL A 639 45.70 -11.88 -32.42
C VAL A 639 46.49 -12.89 -31.56
N LEU A 640 45.74 -13.95 -31.20
CA LEU A 640 45.95 -15.09 -30.30
C LEU A 640 46.96 -16.16 -30.77
N THR A 641 47.55 -16.87 -29.81
CA THR A 641 47.82 -18.32 -29.97
C THR A 641 47.59 -19.03 -28.63
N LEU A 642 46.68 -20.01 -28.60
CA LEU A 642 46.40 -20.87 -27.44
C LEU A 642 47.16 -22.19 -27.59
N SER A 643 47.82 -22.64 -26.51
CA SER A 643 48.14 -24.06 -26.32
C SER A 643 47.97 -24.46 -24.85
N LYS A 644 47.36 -25.63 -24.65
CA LYS A 644 46.94 -26.18 -23.35
C LYS A 644 48.14 -26.75 -22.59
N LEU A 645 48.30 -26.39 -21.31
CA LEU A 645 49.30 -26.97 -20.41
C LEU A 645 48.61 -27.55 -19.15
N GLY A 646 48.19 -28.81 -19.25
CA GLY A 646 47.74 -29.62 -18.10
C GLY A 646 46.27 -29.46 -17.70
N GLU A 647 45.95 -29.84 -16.45
CA GLU A 647 44.59 -30.00 -15.90
C GLU A 647 44.09 -28.83 -15.03
N LYS A 648 44.75 -27.66 -15.05
CA LYS A 648 44.21 -26.43 -14.45
C LYS A 648 44.18 -25.31 -15.48
N ASP A 649 43.09 -24.55 -15.50
CA ASP A 649 42.88 -23.39 -16.37
C ASP A 649 43.78 -22.21 -15.95
N LEU A 650 45.06 -22.30 -16.31
CA LEU A 650 46.05 -21.24 -16.16
C LEU A 650 46.67 -20.95 -17.53
N TYR A 651 46.49 -19.72 -18.00
CA TYR A 651 46.99 -19.24 -19.28
C TYR A 651 48.20 -18.32 -19.06
N ARG A 652 49.27 -18.51 -19.85
CA ARG A 652 50.46 -17.67 -19.82
C ARG A 652 50.41 -16.66 -20.97
N VAL A 653 50.54 -15.38 -20.64
CA VAL A 653 50.75 -14.31 -21.61
C VAL A 653 52.25 -14.03 -21.68
N GLU A 654 52.89 -14.27 -22.84
CA GLU A 654 54.27 -13.88 -23.08
C GLU A 654 54.34 -12.57 -23.88
N TYR A 655 55.27 -11.71 -23.46
CA TYR A 655 55.57 -10.44 -24.12
C TYR A 655 56.79 -10.63 -25.03
N LYS A 656 56.69 -10.23 -26.30
CA LYS A 656 57.85 -9.96 -27.16
C LYS A 656 57.68 -8.58 -27.78
N GLU A 657 58.60 -7.69 -27.43
CA GLU A 657 58.86 -6.46 -28.17
C GLU A 657 59.46 -6.80 -29.54
N SER A 658 59.03 -6.06 -30.56
CA SER A 658 59.69 -6.04 -31.87
C SER A 658 61.04 -5.34 -31.80
#